data_AF-A0A9P7E9B0-F1
#
_entry.id   AF-A0A9P7E9B0-F1
#
_cell.length_a   1.000
_cell.length_b   1.000
_cell.length_c   1.000
_cell.angle_alpha   90.00
_cell.angle_beta   90.00
_cell.angle_gamma   90.00
#
_symmetry.space_group_name_H-M   'P 1'
#
loop_
_entity.id
_entity.type
_entity.pdbx_description
1 polymer ?
#
loop_
_entity_poly.entity_id
_entity_poly.type
_entity_poly.pdbx_seq_one_letter_code
_entity_poly.pdbx_strand_id
1 'polypeptide(L)'
;MTDDIELWRAALQQCLHAHSHQLPIFLEHLAISLVNRFQQWGVLPDLDEAINLHRAALARRATGHPRRSNSLNDLANALQLRFHQRGVLDDLNEAIKLHRAALVLRQPGHSDRPMSLSNLASCLHDRCVQSDVLSDLDKAIELQQAALEICLPDHHLRPQLLNNLSDNHLHRFQRGGTLFELDEAVRLNRAALALCPLGHPHRFGSLNSLANSLVVRSPERRVLSDIDEVINLHQAALALCPIGHPHRLVSLNNLGISLGNRFRHRGVPSDLDKVIELHRVALVLCPPDHPLRPSFLYNLANRLVDKFQQRNVLSDLDEAIDHHRAALALCPLGHPDRCASLDNLANSLRVRFQQRKILSDVDEEIELRRGALVLCPPGHFHRSTSLENLSLSLQYKFQWRGQSSDLDEAFSLYEKLSQQSLPASRFDIRAAKSWITSAEQAKHGSALIACQTTLKFLDQYVAVLAPSSNHFDVVKEVTSSIAMDAFSCCVRHGALTNAVELVEQGRAVLWTQLARLRTPLDELSTSSLTGSALAEEFKKLSSSLRDVFDASTEDQFLQIRQLTTQWDGVVSRIRQLPDFSRFLLPPLFSDLQKAAEYGPVIIVNGSKYSCDVLIITRDQDPILIPLDISLAEVSELSSEFQSLTKRVGSSDHQLESYKMVGILRKLWACIVSPVVQVLKELIDPGSRIWWCPTAEFTLLPLHAAGPYEKRSHNLSHFYVSSYTSTLGALIRARHHVSQDESIQYFVAVGQGHPDGGKELRHVAAELDIVAERVAPVLSFTSLTDSDATVQGVSDAFSRAQWLHLACHGMPNRKQPFESSFTMRDGPFTIMDIIRSRLQNPEFAFLSACHTTVGDESSPDEAIHLAAAMQFSGFRSVIGSMWSVDDEVARQIVTAFYDNLVDGSGRLDCRRAAVALHNAVRTLRKKIPLEQQIEWSGELLVLYDPLSEFDRNSHGIHTFTSHTMTTVPSASQWGSPTATKRALLIHGLNSSSHTFHRVASILAAKGYLVVAPNLLGHALRMPGVDFKVQTLADDLSPYLQAAEYDIVVGHSMGGAVVLSLLKYLPKTRPTSVVLVDSSVEMTAEQMVVHRVRNSNIIKTNPTAEDYMALNPLWTREDAIWRSLGTQIVRATNHNDHLDGNVPWSFSHLFAERPAAAALTVLIADPRSNAYGASKLENVAKFKDVRAVIVPNASHWIQYEFPEVIVEEALRNIEE
;
A
#
# COMPACT_ATOMS: atom_id res chain seq x y z
N MET A 1 47.54 34.79 13.19
CA MET A 1 47.44 33.78 12.11
C MET A 1 48.46 33.99 11.00
N THR A 2 48.46 35.11 10.25
CA THR A 2 49.52 35.36 9.24
C THR A 2 50.89 35.50 9.91
N ASP A 3 50.95 36.21 11.03
CA ASP A 3 52.16 36.32 11.87
C ASP A 3 52.60 34.98 12.45
N ASP A 4 51.67 34.07 12.77
CA ASP A 4 51.97 32.74 13.29
C ASP A 4 52.59 31.83 12.22
N ILE A 5 52.12 31.89 10.98
CA ILE A 5 52.68 31.10 9.86
C ILE A 5 54.11 31.57 9.55
N GLU A 6 54.36 32.87 9.52
CA GLU A 6 55.71 33.42 9.32
C GLU A 6 56.63 33.12 10.51
N LEU A 7 56.11 33.15 11.74
CA LEU A 7 56.83 32.68 12.93
C LEU A 7 57.20 31.20 12.84
N TRP A 8 56.27 30.33 12.43
CA TRP A 8 56.54 28.90 12.25
C TRP A 8 57.50 28.63 11.08
N ARG A 9 57.44 29.40 10.00
CA ARG A 9 58.40 29.34 8.88
C ARG A 9 59.81 29.74 9.34
N ALA A 10 59.94 30.85 10.07
CA ALA A 10 61.21 31.30 10.62
C ALA A 10 61.79 30.31 11.64
N ALA A 11 60.95 29.76 12.53
CA ALA A 11 61.34 28.74 13.49
C ALA A 11 61.78 27.44 12.80
N LEU A 12 61.08 27.02 11.74
CA LEU A 12 61.43 25.85 10.95
C LEU A 12 62.79 26.04 10.25
N GLN A 13 63.06 27.24 9.72
CA GLN A 13 64.32 27.58 9.06
C GLN A 13 65.50 27.52 10.05
N GLN A 14 65.34 28.07 11.26
CA GLN A 14 66.35 27.96 12.33
C GLN A 14 66.56 26.51 12.78
N CYS A 15 65.50 25.72 12.86
CA CYS A 15 65.56 24.32 13.30
C CYS A 15 66.23 23.39 12.26
N LEU A 16 66.04 23.68 10.97
CA LEU A 16 66.70 22.99 9.84
C LEU A 16 68.22 23.16 9.88
N HIS A 17 68.71 24.34 10.29
CA HIS A 17 70.15 24.60 10.45
C HIS A 17 70.78 23.90 11.66
N ALA A 18 69.98 23.49 12.65
CA ALA A 18 70.45 22.93 13.92
C ALA A 18 70.33 21.39 14.03
N HIS A 19 69.86 20.68 13.01
CA HIS A 19 69.61 19.22 13.03
C HIS A 19 68.86 18.73 14.29
N SER A 20 67.86 19.50 14.74
CA SER A 20 67.18 19.26 16.00
C SER A 20 66.13 18.14 15.92
N HIS A 21 66.03 17.35 17.00
CA HIS A 21 64.96 16.36 17.21
C HIS A 21 63.54 16.98 17.24
N GLN A 22 63.43 18.31 17.34
CA GLN A 22 62.15 19.04 17.33
C GLN A 22 61.63 19.35 15.91
N LEU A 23 62.43 19.10 14.86
CA LEU A 23 62.05 19.38 13.48
C LEU A 23 60.67 18.80 13.07
N PRO A 24 60.30 17.56 13.42
CA PRO A 24 58.97 17.02 13.11
C PRO A 24 57.81 17.71 13.83
N ILE A 25 58.05 18.47 14.89
CA ILE A 25 57.03 19.23 15.64
C ILE A 25 56.76 20.55 14.91
N PHE A 26 57.82 21.25 14.49
CA PHE A 26 57.70 22.49 13.72
C PHE A 26 57.01 22.28 12.36
N LEU A 27 57.33 21.17 11.67
CA LEU A 27 56.65 20.78 10.43
C LEU A 27 55.15 20.56 10.64
N GLU A 28 54.76 19.89 11.73
CA GLU A 28 53.36 19.58 12.08
C GLU A 28 52.58 20.85 12.44
N HIS A 29 53.16 21.75 13.25
CA HIS A 29 52.51 23.01 13.61
C HIS A 29 52.33 23.96 12.44
N LEU A 30 53.33 24.09 11.55
CA LEU A 30 53.20 24.87 10.32
C LEU A 30 52.09 24.31 9.42
N ALA A 31 52.03 22.99 9.27
CA ALA A 31 50.99 22.33 8.49
C ALA A 31 49.58 22.60 9.07
N ILE A 32 49.41 22.51 10.39
CA ILE A 32 48.13 22.83 11.07
C ILE A 32 47.74 24.30 10.85
N SER A 33 48.69 25.24 10.95
CA SER A 33 48.42 26.65 10.70
C SER A 33 48.00 26.92 9.25
N LEU A 34 48.60 26.22 8.29
CA LEU A 34 48.23 26.29 6.87
C LEU A 34 46.85 25.69 6.60
N VAL A 35 46.49 24.56 7.21
CA VAL A 35 45.13 24.00 7.14
C VAL A 35 44.10 24.97 7.71
N ASN A 36 44.38 25.61 8.85
CA ASN A 36 43.48 26.59 9.45
C ASN A 36 43.29 27.82 8.54
N ARG A 37 44.37 28.32 7.91
CA ARG A 37 44.29 29.42 6.95
C ARG A 37 43.50 29.01 5.70
N PHE A 38 43.70 27.80 5.20
CA PHE A 38 42.90 27.24 4.12
C PHE A 38 41.42 27.18 4.48
N GLN A 39 41.06 26.67 5.65
CA GLN A 39 39.65 26.58 6.08
C GLN A 39 38.98 27.95 6.24
N GLN A 40 39.75 28.99 6.60
CA GLN A 40 39.21 30.33 6.79
C GLN A 40 39.15 31.14 5.48
N TRP A 41 40.11 30.95 4.56
CA TRP A 41 40.31 31.83 3.41
C TRP A 41 40.32 31.12 2.05
N GLY A 42 40.29 29.79 2.01
CA GLY A 42 40.24 29.00 0.78
C GLY A 42 41.54 28.94 -0.02
N VAL A 43 42.69 29.28 0.57
CA VAL A 43 43.98 29.34 -0.13
C VAL A 43 44.48 27.93 -0.47
N LEU A 44 44.10 27.39 -1.63
CA LEU A 44 44.37 26.02 -2.06
C LEU A 44 45.86 25.59 -1.99
N PRO A 45 46.86 26.44 -2.35
CA PRO A 45 48.26 26.08 -2.21
C PRO A 45 48.68 25.72 -0.77
N ASP A 46 48.01 26.29 0.23
CA ASP A 46 48.31 26.01 1.64
C ASP A 46 47.97 24.57 2.02
N LEU A 47 46.90 24.01 1.43
CA LEU A 47 46.50 22.64 1.68
C LEU A 47 47.50 21.65 1.07
N ASP A 48 47.97 21.92 -0.15
CA ASP A 48 49.01 21.12 -0.80
C ASP A 48 50.35 21.22 -0.04
N GLU A 49 50.72 22.42 0.43
CA GLU A 49 51.90 22.62 1.28
C GLU A 49 51.77 21.89 2.63
N ALA A 50 50.60 21.97 3.29
CA ALA A 50 50.34 21.29 4.55
C ALA A 50 50.43 19.76 4.41
N ILE A 51 49.88 19.17 3.34
CA ILE A 51 49.99 17.73 3.07
C ILE A 51 51.46 17.33 2.90
N ASN A 52 52.26 18.12 2.18
CA ASN A 52 53.69 17.85 2.00
C ASN A 52 54.46 17.95 3.33
N LEU A 53 54.14 18.92 4.17
CA LEU A 53 54.73 19.08 5.50
C LEU A 53 54.33 17.93 6.45
N HIS A 54 53.07 17.48 6.42
CA HIS A 54 52.62 16.31 7.17
C HIS A 54 53.30 15.02 6.70
N ARG A 55 53.50 14.83 5.38
CA ARG A 55 54.29 13.72 4.83
C ARG A 55 55.74 13.77 5.30
N ALA A 56 56.36 14.96 5.28
CA ALA A 56 57.73 15.17 5.75
C ALA A 56 57.88 14.91 7.26
N ALA A 57 56.88 15.26 8.07
CA ALA A 57 56.84 14.95 9.50
C ALA A 57 56.70 13.44 9.74
N LEU A 58 55.80 12.77 9.02
CA LEU A 58 55.57 11.33 9.13
C LEU A 58 56.79 10.49 8.73
N ALA A 59 57.51 10.90 7.67
CA ALA A 59 58.73 10.22 7.21
C ALA A 59 59.85 10.21 8.27
N ARG A 60 59.86 11.21 9.16
CA ARG A 60 60.85 11.35 10.24
C ARG A 60 60.47 10.65 11.54
N ARG A 61 59.25 10.11 11.65
CA ARG A 61 58.78 9.37 12.82
C ARG A 61 58.72 7.88 12.49
N ALA A 62 59.81 7.13 12.69
CA ALA A 62 59.88 5.69 12.37
C ALA A 62 58.82 4.84 13.09
N THR A 63 58.59 3.61 12.62
CA THR A 63 57.68 2.63 13.26
C THR A 63 58.07 2.41 14.72
N GLY A 64 57.14 2.69 15.65
CA GLY A 64 57.37 2.65 17.11
C GLY A 64 57.51 4.03 17.77
N HIS A 65 57.63 5.13 17.00
CA HIS A 65 57.68 6.48 17.58
C HIS A 65 56.33 6.88 18.24
N PRO A 66 56.32 7.40 19.49
CA PRO A 66 55.07 7.66 20.24
C PRO A 66 54.06 8.56 19.54
N ARG A 67 54.52 9.55 18.77
CA ARG A 67 53.66 10.47 18.01
C ARG A 67 53.40 10.06 16.54
N ARG A 68 53.79 8.85 16.13
CA ARG A 68 53.57 8.41 14.73
C ARG A 68 52.08 8.28 14.40
N SER A 69 51.27 7.81 15.35
CA SER A 69 49.81 7.75 15.21
C SER A 69 49.17 9.12 14.94
N ASN A 70 49.72 10.19 15.53
CA ASN A 70 49.20 11.55 15.37
C ASN A 70 49.52 12.08 13.98
N SER A 71 50.76 11.90 13.49
CA SER A 71 51.10 12.31 12.11
C SER A 71 50.34 11.52 11.03
N LEU A 72 50.04 10.25 11.28
CA LEU A 72 49.17 9.47 10.39
C LEU A 72 47.75 10.05 10.35
N ASN A 73 47.20 10.41 11.51
CA ASN A 73 45.88 11.00 11.62
C ASN A 73 45.80 12.38 10.95
N ASP A 74 46.78 13.24 11.18
CA ASP A 74 46.76 14.63 10.70
C ASP A 74 46.95 14.69 9.16
N LEU A 75 47.83 13.83 8.62
CA LEU A 75 47.96 13.67 7.17
C LEU A 75 46.66 13.16 6.54
N ALA A 76 46.01 12.17 7.17
CA ALA A 76 44.76 11.61 6.67
C ALA A 76 43.64 12.67 6.65
N ASN A 77 43.51 13.48 7.71
CA ASN A 77 42.56 14.59 7.77
C ASN A 77 42.81 15.62 6.66
N ALA A 78 44.08 15.97 6.39
CA ALA A 78 44.42 16.92 5.32
C ALA A 78 44.11 16.36 3.92
N LEU A 79 44.33 15.06 3.70
CA LEU A 79 43.96 14.38 2.45
C LEU A 79 42.43 14.30 2.25
N GLN A 80 41.68 13.97 3.30
CA GLN A 80 40.22 13.99 3.27
C GLN A 80 39.69 15.40 2.95
N LEU A 81 40.30 16.44 3.53
CA LEU A 81 39.95 17.82 3.22
C LEU A 81 40.22 18.18 1.76
N ARG A 82 41.32 17.70 1.18
CA ARG A 82 41.62 17.91 -0.25
C ARG A 82 40.67 17.14 -1.17
N PHE A 83 40.29 15.93 -0.78
CA PHE A 83 39.25 15.16 -1.45
C PHE A 83 37.93 15.95 -1.51
N HIS A 84 37.47 16.56 -0.41
CA HIS A 84 36.25 17.38 -0.42
C HIS A 84 36.30 18.58 -1.39
N GLN A 85 37.50 19.09 -1.69
CA GLN A 85 37.68 20.22 -2.60
C GLN A 85 37.81 19.80 -4.07
N ARG A 86 38.51 18.70 -4.33
CA ARG A 86 38.92 18.31 -5.69
C ARG A 86 38.28 17.01 -6.19
N GLY A 87 37.60 16.26 -5.34
CA GLY A 87 37.00 14.96 -5.67
C GLY A 87 38.02 13.85 -5.98
N VAL A 88 39.29 14.01 -5.58
CA VAL A 88 40.35 13.05 -5.91
C VAL A 88 40.20 11.80 -5.04
N LEU A 89 39.64 10.72 -5.62
CA LEU A 89 39.38 9.46 -4.91
C LEU A 89 40.66 8.81 -4.33
N ASP A 90 41.81 9.04 -4.95
CA ASP A 90 43.09 8.53 -4.43
C ASP A 90 43.44 9.13 -3.07
N ASP A 91 43.12 10.41 -2.84
CA ASP A 91 43.34 11.07 -1.54
C ASP A 91 42.47 10.43 -0.46
N LEU A 92 41.20 10.13 -0.78
CA LEU A 92 40.29 9.47 0.15
C LEU A 92 40.74 8.03 0.46
N ASN A 93 41.18 7.29 -0.56
CA ASN A 93 41.71 5.94 -0.37
C ASN A 93 43.02 5.94 0.43
N GLU A 94 43.90 6.94 0.25
CA GLU A 94 45.10 7.13 1.07
C GLU A 94 44.73 7.49 2.51
N ALA A 95 43.78 8.41 2.72
CA ALA A 95 43.29 8.78 4.05
C ALA A 95 42.73 7.57 4.83
N ILE A 96 41.93 6.71 4.19
CA ILE A 96 41.42 5.47 4.80
C ILE A 96 42.57 4.54 5.22
N LYS A 97 43.59 4.36 4.37
CA LYS A 97 44.77 3.54 4.69
C LYS A 97 45.53 4.11 5.90
N LEU A 98 45.70 5.43 5.95
CA LEU A 98 46.40 6.12 7.04
C LEU A 98 45.62 6.08 8.36
N HIS A 99 44.30 6.29 8.35
CA HIS A 99 43.46 6.14 9.55
C HIS A 99 43.44 4.70 10.07
N ARG A 100 43.41 3.70 9.19
CA ARG A 100 43.56 2.28 9.59
C ARG A 100 44.92 2.04 10.26
N ALA A 101 46.01 2.57 9.69
CA ALA A 101 47.34 2.46 10.28
C ALA A 101 47.43 3.17 11.65
N ALA A 102 46.81 4.35 11.80
CA ALA A 102 46.75 5.06 13.08
C ALA A 102 45.95 4.26 14.14
N LEU A 103 44.84 3.64 13.75
CA LEU A 103 44.00 2.82 14.63
C LEU A 103 44.72 1.56 15.13
N VAL A 104 45.57 0.95 14.29
CA VAL A 104 46.43 -0.20 14.69
C VAL A 104 47.44 0.21 15.76
N LEU A 105 47.98 1.43 15.71
CA LEU A 105 48.92 1.92 16.73
C LEU A 105 48.23 2.31 18.05
N ARG A 106 46.95 2.70 18.00
CA ARG A 106 46.15 3.13 19.16
C ARG A 106 45.34 1.97 19.72
N GLN A 107 45.99 1.04 20.44
CA GLN A 107 45.38 -0.17 21.04
C GLN A 107 44.21 0.12 22.01
N PRO A 108 43.33 -0.85 22.34
CA PRO A 108 42.25 -0.68 23.33
C PRO A 108 42.78 -0.08 24.64
N GLY A 109 42.17 1.01 25.12
CA GLY A 109 42.61 1.79 26.29
C GLY A 109 43.41 3.07 25.97
N HIS A 110 43.83 3.29 24.72
CA HIS A 110 44.48 4.54 24.30
C HIS A 110 43.48 5.71 24.24
N SER A 111 43.83 6.89 24.78
CA SER A 111 42.96 8.08 24.87
C SER A 111 42.37 8.51 23.52
N ASP A 112 43.20 8.51 22.47
CA ASP A 112 42.80 8.97 21.14
C ASP A 112 42.17 7.88 20.26
N ARG A 113 41.93 6.67 20.80
CA ARG A 113 41.33 5.58 20.03
C ARG A 113 39.91 5.90 19.54
N PRO A 114 39.00 6.51 20.34
CA PRO A 114 37.67 6.92 19.87
C PRO A 114 37.73 7.90 18.69
N MET A 115 38.67 8.85 18.71
CA MET A 115 38.88 9.79 17.62
C MET A 115 39.35 9.09 16.33
N SER A 116 40.25 8.11 16.43
CA SER A 116 40.66 7.30 15.26
C SER A 116 39.52 6.48 14.67
N LEU A 117 38.65 5.91 15.51
CA LEU A 117 37.48 5.18 15.05
C LEU A 117 36.52 6.10 14.30
N SER A 118 36.25 7.29 14.83
CA SER A 118 35.35 8.26 14.20
C SER A 118 35.90 8.85 12.91
N ASN A 119 37.19 9.20 12.85
CA ASN A 119 37.79 9.72 11.61
C ASN A 119 37.80 8.65 10.50
N LEU A 120 38.05 7.38 10.85
CA LEU A 120 37.93 6.27 9.89
C LEU A 120 36.49 6.09 9.42
N ALA A 121 35.51 6.15 10.34
CA ALA A 121 34.09 6.08 10.01
C ALA A 121 33.69 7.20 9.04
N SER A 122 34.14 8.44 9.28
CA SER A 122 33.90 9.59 8.40
C SER A 122 34.47 9.38 6.99
N CYS A 123 35.70 8.89 6.84
CA CYS A 123 36.25 8.60 5.51
C CYS A 123 35.51 7.45 4.78
N LEU A 124 35.02 6.44 5.51
CA LEU A 124 34.22 5.36 4.93
C LEU A 124 32.84 5.86 4.49
N HIS A 125 32.22 6.74 5.28
CA HIS A 125 31.01 7.46 4.92
C HIS A 125 31.21 8.26 3.61
N ASP A 126 32.27 9.07 3.52
CA ASP A 126 32.54 9.87 2.30
C ASP A 126 32.78 8.99 1.07
N ARG A 127 33.42 7.83 1.24
CA ARG A 127 33.63 6.88 0.15
C ARG A 127 32.32 6.21 -0.25
N CYS A 128 31.47 5.88 0.70
CA CYS A 128 30.12 5.39 0.44
C CYS A 128 29.34 6.40 -0.41
N VAL A 129 29.38 7.69 -0.03
CA VAL A 129 28.72 8.79 -0.77
C VAL A 129 29.15 8.83 -2.24
N GLN A 130 30.45 8.64 -2.54
CA GLN A 130 30.97 8.71 -3.92
C GLN A 130 30.84 7.42 -4.74
N SER A 131 31.03 6.26 -4.11
CA SER A 131 31.20 4.98 -4.81
C SER A 131 30.05 4.00 -4.60
N ASP A 132 29.03 4.41 -3.85
CA ASP A 132 27.79 3.67 -3.57
C ASP A 132 28.01 2.29 -2.90
N VAL A 133 29.11 2.16 -2.14
CA VAL A 133 29.46 0.92 -1.43
C VAL A 133 28.78 0.88 -0.06
N LEU A 134 27.58 0.31 0.02
CA LEU A 134 26.78 0.23 1.26
C LEU A 134 27.53 -0.45 2.43
N SER A 135 28.42 -1.40 2.16
CA SER A 135 29.21 -2.06 3.21
C SER A 135 30.14 -1.09 3.95
N ASP A 136 30.53 0.03 3.33
CA ASP A 136 31.32 1.06 4.00
C ASP A 136 30.47 1.88 4.97
N LEU A 137 29.18 2.09 4.69
CA LEU A 137 28.25 2.79 5.58
C LEU A 137 27.92 1.94 6.82
N ASP A 138 27.62 0.65 6.64
CA ASP A 138 27.43 -0.28 7.75
C ASP A 138 28.69 -0.29 8.63
N LYS A 139 29.87 -0.31 8.00
CA LYS A 139 31.13 -0.27 8.75
C LYS A 139 31.37 1.07 9.45
N ALA A 140 30.95 2.19 8.86
CA ALA A 140 31.03 3.50 9.49
C ALA A 140 30.15 3.57 10.75
N ILE A 141 28.93 3.03 10.70
CA ILE A 141 28.01 2.93 11.84
C ILE A 141 28.63 2.08 12.95
N GLU A 142 29.13 0.88 12.63
CA GLU A 142 29.79 0.00 13.61
C GLU A 142 30.98 0.68 14.31
N LEU A 143 31.85 1.34 13.53
CA LEU A 143 33.02 2.04 14.08
C LEU A 143 32.62 3.21 14.99
N GLN A 144 31.55 3.92 14.63
CA GLN A 144 31.05 5.05 15.37
C GLN A 144 30.35 4.63 16.68
N GLN A 145 29.62 3.51 16.67
CA GLN A 145 29.07 2.86 17.86
C GLN A 145 30.19 2.38 18.80
N ALA A 146 31.21 1.70 18.26
CA ALA A 146 32.37 1.28 19.03
C ALA A 146 33.12 2.47 19.68
N ALA A 147 33.18 3.63 19.00
CA ALA A 147 33.76 4.84 19.59
C ALA A 147 32.93 5.37 20.78
N LEU A 148 31.60 5.30 20.70
CA LEU A 148 30.67 5.72 21.75
C LEU A 148 30.68 4.79 22.97
N GLU A 149 30.85 3.48 22.77
CA GLU A 149 30.97 2.49 23.86
C GLU A 149 32.24 2.72 24.70
N ILE A 150 33.33 3.16 24.06
CA ILE A 150 34.60 3.44 24.74
C ILE A 150 34.54 4.78 25.52
N CYS A 151 33.72 5.73 25.08
CA CYS A 151 33.65 7.05 25.68
C CYS A 151 32.69 7.09 26.88
N LEU A 152 33.22 7.47 28.05
CA LEU A 152 32.39 7.79 29.22
C LEU A 152 31.35 8.89 28.91
N PRO A 153 30.21 8.93 29.64
CA PRO A 153 29.14 9.92 29.41
C PRO A 153 29.61 11.38 29.40
N ASP A 154 30.62 11.73 30.21
CA ASP A 154 31.14 13.10 30.34
C ASP A 154 32.32 13.42 29.40
N HIS A 155 32.65 12.51 28.48
CA HIS A 155 33.81 12.69 27.59
C HIS A 155 33.56 13.82 26.57
N HIS A 156 34.52 14.75 26.43
CA HIS A 156 34.40 15.95 25.58
C HIS A 156 34.07 15.66 24.10
N LEU A 157 34.50 14.52 23.55
CA LEU A 157 34.18 14.10 22.17
C LEU A 157 32.78 13.50 22.00
N ARG A 158 32.07 13.17 23.08
CA ARG A 158 30.79 12.45 23.00
C ARG A 158 29.73 13.18 22.16
N PRO A 159 29.53 14.51 22.25
CA PRO A 159 28.59 15.22 21.39
C PRO A 159 28.93 15.09 19.91
N GLN A 160 30.22 15.19 19.55
CA GLN A 160 30.67 15.03 18.17
C GLN A 160 30.46 13.60 17.67
N LEU A 161 30.67 12.59 18.54
CA LEU A 161 30.44 11.20 18.16
C LEU A 161 28.96 10.89 17.90
N LEU A 162 28.06 11.49 18.69
CA LEU A 162 26.61 11.37 18.50
C LEU A 162 26.16 12.05 17.20
N ASN A 163 26.68 13.23 16.88
CA ASN A 163 26.40 13.92 15.63
C ASN A 163 26.86 13.09 14.41
N ASN A 164 28.08 12.57 14.44
CA ASN A 164 28.61 11.74 13.34
C ASN A 164 27.83 10.42 13.18
N LEU A 165 27.36 9.81 14.27
CA LEU A 165 26.50 8.63 14.20
C LEU A 165 25.15 8.99 13.58
N SER A 166 24.57 10.12 14.00
CA SER A 166 23.35 10.66 13.41
C SER A 166 23.50 10.89 11.91
N ASP A 167 24.62 11.45 11.45
CA ASP A 167 24.85 11.71 10.02
C ASP A 167 24.91 10.40 9.22
N ASN A 168 25.52 9.35 9.78
CA ASN A 168 25.52 8.01 9.15
C ASN A 168 24.10 7.41 9.05
N HIS A 169 23.28 7.52 10.11
CA HIS A 169 21.89 7.06 10.10
C HIS A 169 21.03 7.89 9.11
N LEU A 170 21.26 9.20 9.05
CA LEU A 170 20.60 10.07 8.08
C LEU A 170 20.96 9.72 6.63
N HIS A 171 22.23 9.41 6.37
CA HIS A 171 22.67 8.99 5.04
C HIS A 171 22.12 7.60 4.67
N ARG A 172 21.98 6.70 5.65
CA ARG A 172 21.33 5.41 5.45
C ARG A 172 19.85 5.58 5.11
N PHE A 173 19.14 6.45 5.83
CA PHE A 173 17.77 6.84 5.51
C PHE A 173 17.64 7.32 4.05
N GLN A 174 18.49 8.26 3.63
CA GLN A 174 18.48 8.81 2.27
C GLN A 174 18.78 7.77 1.15
N ARG A 175 19.35 6.61 1.50
CA ARG A 175 19.65 5.51 0.57
C ARG A 175 18.57 4.42 0.55
N GLY A 176 17.39 4.73 1.09
CA GLY A 176 16.32 3.75 1.29
C GLY A 176 16.47 3.05 2.63
N GLY A 177 16.69 3.82 3.69
CA GLY A 177 16.69 3.36 5.07
C GLY A 177 15.37 3.71 5.78
N THR A 178 15.01 3.12 6.93
CA THR A 178 13.70 3.36 7.57
C THR A 178 13.54 4.79 8.11
N LEU A 179 12.29 5.23 8.27
CA LEU A 179 11.96 6.39 9.11
C LEU A 179 12.48 6.25 10.56
N PHE A 180 12.74 5.03 11.03
CA PHE A 180 13.43 4.81 12.30
C PHE A 180 14.86 5.36 12.27
N GLU A 181 15.63 5.17 11.19
CA GLU A 181 16.98 5.74 11.07
C GLU A 181 16.95 7.28 11.11
N LEU A 182 15.92 7.89 10.54
CA LEU A 182 15.70 9.33 10.61
C LEU A 182 15.31 9.82 12.02
N ASP A 183 14.43 9.09 12.70
CA ASP A 183 14.04 9.40 14.08
C ASP A 183 15.21 9.18 15.05
N GLU A 184 16.02 8.17 14.81
CA GLU A 184 17.23 7.88 15.57
C GLU A 184 18.30 8.95 15.35
N ALA A 185 18.49 9.43 14.11
CA ALA A 185 19.33 10.58 13.82
C ALA A 185 18.89 11.82 14.62
N VAL A 186 17.59 12.16 14.61
CA VAL A 186 17.06 13.28 15.40
C VAL A 186 17.28 13.06 16.90
N ARG A 187 17.07 11.84 17.41
CA ARG A 187 17.28 11.50 18.83
C ARG A 187 18.75 11.69 19.23
N LEU A 188 19.67 11.19 18.43
CA LEU A 188 21.11 11.30 18.63
C LEU A 188 21.57 12.76 18.64
N ASN A 189 21.09 13.57 17.68
CA ASN A 189 21.41 14.98 17.61
C ASN A 189 20.81 15.81 18.76
N ARG A 190 19.61 15.46 19.24
CA ARG A 190 19.04 16.05 20.46
C ARG A 190 19.88 15.71 21.70
N ALA A 191 20.33 14.47 21.81
CA ALA A 191 21.21 14.05 22.89
C ALA A 191 22.56 14.78 22.84
N ALA A 192 23.15 14.96 21.65
CA ALA A 192 24.37 15.72 21.46
C ALA A 192 24.23 17.20 21.87
N LEU A 193 23.11 17.84 21.47
CA LEU A 193 22.84 19.23 21.82
C LEU A 193 22.59 19.42 23.32
N ALA A 194 21.94 18.47 23.99
CA ALA A 194 21.70 18.50 25.44
C ALA A 194 23.03 18.50 26.24
N LEU A 195 24.07 17.85 25.72
CA LEU A 195 25.41 17.83 26.30
C LEU A 195 26.22 19.12 26.05
N CYS A 196 25.72 20.04 25.21
CA CYS A 196 26.42 21.26 24.81
C CYS A 196 25.71 22.52 25.33
N PRO A 197 25.87 22.93 26.61
CA PRO A 197 25.26 24.15 27.14
C PRO A 197 25.77 25.43 26.44
N LEU A 198 25.12 26.59 26.70
CA LEU A 198 25.55 27.87 26.14
C LEU A 198 27.04 28.14 26.46
N GLY A 199 27.82 28.48 25.43
CA GLY A 199 29.28 28.65 25.52
C GLY A 199 30.11 27.39 25.27
N HIS A 200 29.50 26.21 25.14
CA HIS A 200 30.22 24.97 24.82
C HIS A 200 30.77 24.98 23.38
N PRO A 201 32.05 24.59 23.14
CA PRO A 201 32.69 24.65 21.82
C PRO A 201 31.94 23.89 20.72
N HIS A 202 31.34 22.74 21.05
CA HIS A 202 30.61 21.89 20.10
C HIS A 202 29.11 22.24 19.95
N ARG A 203 28.63 23.29 20.64
CA ARG A 203 27.21 23.68 20.56
C ARG A 203 26.81 24.10 19.16
N PHE A 204 27.66 24.86 18.47
CA PHE A 204 27.42 25.26 17.09
C PHE A 204 27.22 24.07 16.15
N GLY A 205 28.11 23.06 16.23
CA GLY A 205 28.00 21.84 15.44
C GLY A 205 26.71 21.07 15.74
N SER A 206 26.38 20.89 17.02
CA SER A 206 25.18 20.14 17.43
C SER A 206 23.86 20.82 17.04
N LEU A 207 23.82 22.18 17.05
CA LEU A 207 22.67 22.94 16.54
C LEU A 207 22.46 22.69 15.04
N ASN A 208 23.53 22.68 14.25
CA ASN A 208 23.45 22.44 12.81
C ASN A 208 23.10 20.99 12.48
N SER A 209 23.70 20.00 13.15
CA SER A 209 23.38 18.60 12.92
C SER A 209 21.91 18.31 13.23
N LEU A 210 21.39 18.79 14.36
CA LEU A 210 19.96 18.64 14.69
C LEU A 210 19.06 19.31 13.64
N ALA A 211 19.40 20.54 13.24
CA ALA A 211 18.62 21.24 12.22
C ALA A 211 18.63 20.49 10.88
N ASN A 212 19.77 19.91 10.46
CA ASN A 212 19.86 19.10 9.24
C ASN A 212 18.97 17.86 9.30
N SER A 213 18.95 17.11 10.41
CA SER A 213 18.06 15.95 10.58
C SER A 213 16.58 16.35 10.54
N LEU A 214 16.22 17.47 11.17
CA LEU A 214 14.85 18.00 11.16
C LEU A 214 14.42 18.51 9.77
N VAL A 215 15.35 19.09 9.00
CA VAL A 215 15.10 19.46 7.59
C VAL A 215 14.70 18.25 6.77
N VAL A 216 15.40 17.12 6.93
CA VAL A 216 15.09 15.87 6.20
C VAL A 216 13.78 15.25 6.68
N ARG A 217 13.43 15.35 7.97
CA ARG A 217 12.18 14.81 8.53
C ARG A 217 10.93 15.59 8.13
N SER A 218 11.05 16.90 7.93
CA SER A 218 9.91 17.79 7.72
C SER A 218 9.01 17.45 6.50
N PRO A 219 9.54 17.09 5.31
CA PRO A 219 8.73 16.75 4.14
C PRO A 219 8.07 15.36 4.28
N GLU A 220 8.81 14.39 4.85
CA GLU A 220 8.39 13.00 4.98
C GLU A 220 7.17 12.82 5.89
N ARG A 221 7.12 13.56 7.00
CA ARG A 221 6.01 13.47 7.97
C ARG A 221 4.99 14.60 7.84
N ARG A 222 5.21 15.58 6.95
CA ARG A 222 4.42 16.83 6.85
C ARG A 222 4.28 17.56 8.20
N VAL A 223 5.26 17.41 9.09
CA VAL A 223 5.25 18.01 10.43
C VAL A 223 5.72 19.46 10.32
N LEU A 224 4.76 20.36 10.20
CA LEU A 224 5.02 21.79 9.97
C LEU A 224 5.75 22.47 11.15
N SER A 225 5.73 21.91 12.36
CA SER A 225 6.44 22.45 13.52
C SER A 225 7.96 22.29 13.43
N ASP A 226 8.45 21.26 12.74
CA ASP A 226 9.88 20.99 12.58
C ASP A 226 10.56 22.11 11.78
N ILE A 227 9.87 22.69 10.79
CA ILE A 227 10.40 23.79 9.97
C ILE A 227 10.67 25.04 10.81
N ASP A 228 9.79 25.36 11.75
CA ASP A 228 9.99 26.50 12.65
C ASP A 228 11.09 26.21 13.69
N GLU A 229 11.20 24.95 14.18
CA GLU A 229 12.30 24.51 15.05
C GLU A 229 13.66 24.65 14.33
N VAL A 230 13.77 24.20 13.09
CA VAL A 230 14.98 24.34 12.25
C VAL A 230 15.42 25.79 12.12
N ILE A 231 14.49 26.70 11.82
CA ILE A 231 14.80 28.13 11.69
C ILE A 231 15.34 28.68 13.01
N ASN A 232 14.71 28.34 14.13
CA ASN A 232 15.16 28.76 15.46
C ASN A 232 16.57 28.22 15.78
N LEU A 233 16.85 26.95 15.43
CA LEU A 233 18.17 26.33 15.63
C LEU A 233 19.26 27.02 14.79
N HIS A 234 18.99 27.32 13.51
CA HIS A 234 19.95 28.03 12.67
C HIS A 234 20.11 29.52 13.04
N GLN A 235 19.06 30.18 13.53
CA GLN A 235 19.18 31.52 14.11
C GLN A 235 20.07 31.50 15.35
N ALA A 236 19.89 30.51 16.23
CA ALA A 236 20.75 30.32 17.40
C ALA A 236 22.21 30.03 17.00
N ALA A 237 22.44 29.20 15.97
CA ALA A 237 23.77 28.92 15.45
C ALA A 237 24.44 30.17 14.84
N LEU A 238 23.67 30.99 14.10
CA LEU A 238 24.14 32.25 13.53
C LEU A 238 24.48 33.29 14.61
N ALA A 239 23.73 33.32 15.71
CA ALA A 239 23.99 34.22 16.84
C ALA A 239 25.32 33.92 17.55
N LEU A 240 25.79 32.65 17.51
CA LEU A 240 27.11 32.27 18.02
C LEU A 240 28.27 32.68 17.10
N CYS A 241 27.99 33.10 15.86
CA CYS A 241 28.98 33.43 14.85
C CYS A 241 28.95 34.95 14.54
N PRO A 242 29.72 35.81 15.23
CA PRO A 242 29.86 37.22 14.87
C PRO A 242 30.58 37.41 13.52
N ILE A 243 30.59 38.64 12.99
CA ILE A 243 31.29 38.97 11.74
C ILE A 243 32.79 38.64 11.89
N GLY A 244 33.37 37.92 10.91
CA GLY A 244 34.74 37.42 10.96
C GLY A 244 34.89 36.02 11.58
N HIS A 245 33.83 35.44 12.17
CA HIS A 245 33.85 34.08 12.69
C HIS A 245 33.93 33.04 11.55
N PRO A 246 34.78 31.99 11.63
CA PRO A 246 34.97 31.00 10.55
C PRO A 246 33.67 30.34 10.06
N HIS A 247 32.72 30.09 10.97
CA HIS A 247 31.44 29.43 10.63
C HIS A 247 30.28 30.38 10.28
N ARG A 248 30.54 31.69 10.19
CA ARG A 248 29.50 32.70 9.85
C ARG A 248 28.87 32.40 8.49
N LEU A 249 29.68 32.12 7.47
CA LEU A 249 29.24 31.85 6.10
C LEU A 249 28.34 30.59 6.04
N VAL A 250 28.76 29.51 6.69
CA VAL A 250 27.97 28.27 6.83
C VAL A 250 26.61 28.55 7.47
N SER A 251 26.59 29.34 8.55
CA SER A 251 25.36 29.68 9.28
C SER A 251 24.37 30.48 8.43
N LEU A 252 24.87 31.44 7.65
CA LEU A 252 24.06 32.24 6.71
C LEU A 252 23.46 31.35 5.61
N ASN A 253 24.24 30.39 5.10
CA ASN A 253 23.76 29.43 4.09
C ASN A 253 22.58 28.61 4.64
N ASN A 254 22.78 28.00 5.81
CA ASN A 254 21.82 27.05 6.37
C ASN A 254 20.52 27.73 6.81
N LEU A 255 20.61 28.92 7.40
CA LEU A 255 19.42 29.74 7.70
C LEU A 255 18.67 30.12 6.41
N GLY A 256 19.40 30.50 5.36
CA GLY A 256 18.83 30.80 4.06
C GLY A 256 18.04 29.61 3.48
N ILE A 257 18.65 28.42 3.44
CA ILE A 257 18.00 27.18 2.98
C ILE A 257 16.70 26.93 3.77
N SER A 258 16.74 27.09 5.09
CA SER A 258 15.60 26.82 5.98
C SER A 258 14.43 27.77 5.76
N LEU A 259 14.70 29.07 5.62
CA LEU A 259 13.70 30.07 5.26
C LEU A 259 13.11 29.79 3.87
N GLY A 260 13.95 29.40 2.91
CA GLY A 260 13.51 29.00 1.57
C GLY A 260 12.61 27.75 1.58
N ASN A 261 12.87 26.78 2.45
CA ASN A 261 12.03 25.61 2.61
C ASN A 261 10.66 25.98 3.22
N ARG A 262 10.64 26.83 4.26
CA ARG A 262 9.37 27.32 4.82
C ARG A 262 8.54 28.08 3.79
N PHE A 263 9.18 28.90 2.96
CA PHE A 263 8.52 29.57 1.85
C PHE A 263 7.87 28.59 0.87
N ARG A 264 8.56 27.54 0.43
CA ARG A 264 7.97 26.55 -0.51
C ARG A 264 6.76 25.83 0.09
N HIS A 265 6.77 25.58 1.40
CA HIS A 265 5.68 24.87 2.08
C HIS A 265 4.51 25.76 2.49
N ARG A 266 4.76 27.00 2.93
CA ARG A 266 3.73 27.91 3.50
C ARG A 266 3.43 29.13 2.63
N GLY A 267 4.22 29.38 1.59
CA GLY A 267 4.07 30.52 0.68
C GLY A 267 4.36 31.89 1.30
N VAL A 268 5.07 31.96 2.44
CA VAL A 268 5.31 33.21 3.20
C VAL A 268 6.28 34.14 2.46
N PRO A 269 5.83 35.21 1.77
CA PRO A 269 6.67 35.93 0.83
C PRO A 269 7.84 36.70 1.48
N SER A 270 7.69 37.10 2.74
CA SER A 270 8.76 37.77 3.50
C SER A 270 9.98 36.89 3.72
N ASP A 271 9.80 35.57 3.79
CA ASP A 271 10.92 34.62 3.95
C ASP A 271 11.76 34.54 2.67
N LEU A 272 11.10 34.61 1.51
CA LEU A 272 11.76 34.60 0.21
C LEU A 272 12.63 35.84 -0.01
N ASP A 273 12.11 37.02 0.33
CA ASP A 273 12.91 38.25 0.25
C ASP A 273 14.09 38.19 1.24
N LYS A 274 13.88 37.61 2.44
CA LYS A 274 14.95 37.48 3.46
C LYS A 274 16.03 36.49 3.07
N VAL A 275 15.70 35.34 2.47
CA VAL A 275 16.72 34.38 2.00
C VAL A 275 17.58 34.97 0.88
N ILE A 276 16.98 35.72 -0.05
CA ILE A 276 17.71 36.39 -1.14
C ILE A 276 18.69 37.41 -0.56
N GLU A 277 18.26 38.20 0.43
CA GLU A 277 19.14 39.12 1.16
C GLU A 277 20.29 38.38 1.84
N LEU A 278 20.01 37.30 2.57
CA LEU A 278 21.02 36.51 3.28
C LEU A 278 22.08 35.92 2.34
N HIS A 279 21.68 35.34 1.21
CA HIS A 279 22.62 34.78 0.24
C HIS A 279 23.41 35.86 -0.51
N ARG A 280 22.82 37.03 -0.80
CA ARG A 280 23.56 38.18 -1.35
C ARG A 280 24.62 38.70 -0.38
N VAL A 281 24.26 38.85 0.90
CA VAL A 281 25.22 39.24 1.95
C VAL A 281 26.32 38.18 2.09
N ALA A 282 25.98 36.89 2.06
CA ALA A 282 26.97 35.82 2.11
C ALA A 282 27.94 35.89 0.91
N LEU A 283 27.47 36.16 -0.31
CA LEU A 283 28.31 36.30 -1.50
C LEU A 283 29.26 37.51 -1.44
N VAL A 284 28.83 38.61 -0.81
CA VAL A 284 29.68 39.80 -0.59
C VAL A 284 30.78 39.50 0.43
N LEU A 285 30.46 38.75 1.49
CA LEU A 285 31.41 38.38 2.54
C LEU A 285 32.32 37.21 2.15
N CYS A 286 31.92 36.40 1.17
CA CYS A 286 32.63 35.20 0.74
C CYS A 286 33.71 35.56 -0.30
N PRO A 287 34.99 35.23 -0.07
CA PRO A 287 36.05 35.39 -1.07
C PRO A 287 35.73 34.65 -2.40
N PRO A 288 36.28 35.10 -3.55
CA PRO A 288 36.07 34.47 -4.85
C PRO A 288 36.48 32.98 -4.91
N ASP A 289 37.58 32.62 -4.23
CA ASP A 289 38.12 31.25 -4.24
C ASP A 289 37.64 30.40 -3.06
N HIS A 290 36.67 30.89 -2.30
CA HIS A 290 36.21 30.19 -1.11
C HIS A 290 35.34 28.97 -1.47
N PRO A 291 35.53 27.79 -0.82
CA PRO A 291 34.87 26.54 -1.18
C PRO A 291 33.33 26.58 -1.20
N LEU A 292 32.70 27.37 -0.33
CA LEU A 292 31.22 27.49 -0.26
C LEU A 292 30.61 28.44 -1.28
N ARG A 293 31.42 29.16 -2.08
CA ARG A 293 30.93 30.12 -3.05
C ARG A 293 29.98 29.51 -4.10
N PRO A 294 30.24 28.33 -4.68
CA PRO A 294 29.32 27.68 -5.62
C PRO A 294 27.95 27.43 -4.98
N SER A 295 27.91 26.96 -3.73
CA SER A 295 26.67 26.69 -2.99
C SER A 295 25.83 27.95 -2.77
N PHE A 296 26.46 29.09 -2.49
CA PHE A 296 25.73 30.37 -2.36
C PHE A 296 25.13 30.85 -3.68
N LEU A 297 25.88 30.77 -4.77
CA LEU A 297 25.41 31.13 -6.11
C LEU A 297 24.24 30.23 -6.53
N TYR A 298 24.41 28.92 -6.32
CA TYR A 298 23.40 27.90 -6.57
C TYR A 298 22.10 28.12 -5.77
N ASN A 299 22.22 28.34 -4.46
CA ASN A 299 21.07 28.52 -3.59
C ASN A 299 20.34 29.84 -3.87
N LEU A 300 21.09 30.92 -4.13
CA LEU A 300 20.52 32.20 -4.56
C LEU A 300 19.75 32.06 -5.87
N ALA A 301 20.34 31.39 -6.87
CA ALA A 301 19.70 31.16 -8.16
C ALA A 301 18.35 30.42 -8.01
N ASN A 302 18.31 29.35 -7.22
CA ASN A 302 17.08 28.63 -6.92
C ASN A 302 16.00 29.54 -6.30
N ARG A 303 16.39 30.48 -5.41
CA ARG A 303 15.43 31.42 -4.80
C ARG A 303 14.96 32.50 -5.77
N LEU A 304 15.81 32.91 -6.71
CA LEU A 304 15.42 33.84 -7.76
C LEU A 304 14.43 33.18 -8.74
N VAL A 305 14.57 31.87 -9.01
CA VAL A 305 13.54 31.09 -9.75
C VAL A 305 12.22 31.05 -8.97
N ASP A 306 12.26 30.74 -7.67
CA ASP A 306 11.07 30.76 -6.79
C ASP A 306 10.38 32.15 -6.83
N LYS A 307 11.15 33.24 -6.80
CA LYS A 307 10.66 34.62 -6.91
C LYS A 307 10.07 34.94 -8.28
N PHE A 308 10.72 34.47 -9.35
CA PHE A 308 10.19 34.57 -10.71
C PHE A 308 8.82 33.87 -10.81
N GLN A 309 8.67 32.66 -10.27
CA GLN A 309 7.40 31.93 -10.33
C GLN A 309 6.26 32.68 -9.63
N GLN A 310 6.53 33.44 -8.57
CA GLN A 310 5.52 34.24 -7.89
C GLN A 310 5.16 35.55 -8.61
N ARG A 311 6.17 36.28 -9.09
CA ARG A 311 5.98 37.65 -9.58
C ARG A 311 5.97 37.76 -11.10
N ASN A 312 6.36 36.69 -11.79
CA ASN A 312 6.55 36.59 -13.24
C ASN A 312 7.51 37.66 -13.80
N VAL A 313 8.52 38.07 -13.03
CA VAL A 313 9.50 39.09 -13.41
C VAL A 313 10.70 38.43 -14.07
N LEU A 314 10.76 38.49 -15.41
CA LEU A 314 11.76 37.75 -16.19
C LEU A 314 13.23 38.09 -15.87
N SER A 315 13.53 39.29 -15.36
CA SER A 315 14.90 39.63 -14.96
C SER A 315 15.41 38.80 -13.78
N ASP A 316 14.52 38.37 -12.87
CA ASP A 316 14.90 37.48 -11.76
C ASP A 316 15.33 36.10 -12.30
N LEU A 317 14.70 35.62 -13.38
CA LEU A 317 15.05 34.36 -14.03
C LEU A 317 16.38 34.44 -14.82
N ASP A 318 16.64 35.56 -15.48
CA ASP A 318 17.93 35.80 -16.15
C ASP A 318 19.06 35.88 -15.11
N GLU A 319 18.86 36.59 -14.00
CA GLU A 319 19.82 36.64 -12.88
C GLU A 319 20.06 35.24 -12.28
N ALA A 320 19.01 34.42 -12.15
CA ALA A 320 19.15 33.04 -11.68
C ALA A 320 20.02 32.18 -12.61
N ILE A 321 19.82 32.28 -13.93
CA ILE A 321 20.61 31.54 -14.92
C ILE A 321 22.08 31.94 -14.87
N ASP A 322 22.38 33.23 -14.75
CA ASP A 322 23.76 33.72 -14.62
C ASP A 322 24.43 33.19 -13.35
N HIS A 323 23.72 33.16 -12.23
CA HIS A 323 24.22 32.56 -11.00
C HIS A 323 24.40 31.04 -11.09
N HIS A 324 23.49 30.31 -11.74
CA HIS A 324 23.67 28.88 -12.00
C HIS A 324 24.88 28.58 -12.89
N ARG A 325 25.12 29.40 -13.93
CA ARG A 325 26.33 29.30 -14.77
C ARG A 325 27.60 29.58 -13.99
N ALA A 326 27.59 30.63 -13.15
CA ALA A 326 28.72 30.95 -12.29
C ALA A 326 29.02 29.84 -11.27
N ALA A 327 27.98 29.21 -10.69
CA ALA A 327 28.14 28.05 -9.81
C ALA A 327 28.75 26.85 -10.56
N LEU A 328 28.23 26.51 -11.74
CA LEU A 328 28.72 25.39 -12.54
C LEU A 328 30.18 25.58 -13.00
N ALA A 329 30.59 26.81 -13.30
CA ALA A 329 31.96 27.14 -13.69
C ALA A 329 32.97 26.88 -12.56
N LEU A 330 32.53 26.95 -11.31
CA LEU A 330 33.36 26.69 -10.12
C LEU A 330 33.36 25.21 -9.69
N CYS A 331 32.55 24.35 -10.32
CA CYS A 331 32.45 22.92 -10.00
C CYS A 331 33.16 22.07 -11.08
N PRO A 332 34.48 21.80 -10.99
CA PRO A 332 35.22 21.04 -12.03
C PRO A 332 34.74 19.59 -12.20
N LEU A 333 35.19 18.92 -13.26
CA LEU A 333 34.93 17.49 -13.49
C LEU A 333 35.43 16.67 -12.27
N GLY A 334 34.52 15.96 -11.61
CA GLY A 334 34.78 15.23 -10.35
C GLY A 334 34.31 15.94 -9.08
N HIS A 335 33.86 17.20 -9.15
CA HIS A 335 33.26 17.88 -7.99
C HIS A 335 31.92 17.21 -7.61
N PRO A 336 31.68 16.89 -6.32
CA PRO A 336 30.46 16.18 -5.87
C PRO A 336 29.16 16.86 -6.32
N ASP A 337 29.09 18.19 -6.24
CA ASP A 337 27.86 18.94 -6.56
C ASP A 337 27.67 19.25 -8.07
N ARG A 338 28.55 18.76 -8.95
CA ARG A 338 28.49 19.09 -10.38
C ARG A 338 27.21 18.57 -11.03
N CYS A 339 26.79 17.34 -10.71
CA CYS A 339 25.57 16.75 -11.27
C CYS A 339 24.33 17.58 -10.94
N ALA A 340 24.14 17.94 -9.66
CA ALA A 340 23.05 18.79 -9.22
C ALA A 340 23.10 20.20 -9.85
N SER A 341 24.30 20.76 -10.05
CA SER A 341 24.47 22.06 -10.71
C SER A 341 24.03 22.03 -12.17
N LEU A 342 24.33 20.95 -12.91
CA LEU A 342 23.90 20.75 -14.30
C LEU A 342 22.38 20.69 -14.40
N ASP A 343 21.73 19.88 -13.57
CA ASP A 343 20.27 19.69 -13.61
C ASP A 343 19.49 20.97 -13.26
N ASN A 344 19.99 21.78 -12.33
CA ASN A 344 19.31 23.01 -11.93
C ASN A 344 19.46 24.15 -12.94
N LEU A 345 20.62 24.25 -13.60
CA LEU A 345 20.78 25.14 -14.75
C LEU A 345 19.85 24.70 -15.90
N ALA A 346 19.81 23.41 -16.21
CA ALA A 346 18.93 22.83 -17.21
C ALA A 346 17.44 23.16 -16.92
N ASN A 347 17.01 23.02 -15.67
CA ASN A 347 15.65 23.40 -15.25
C ASN A 347 15.35 24.89 -15.46
N SER A 348 16.28 25.78 -15.10
CA SER A 348 16.11 27.23 -15.27
C SER A 348 16.03 27.63 -16.74
N LEU A 349 16.86 27.03 -17.60
CA LEU A 349 16.81 27.21 -19.05
C LEU A 349 15.49 26.72 -19.64
N ARG A 350 14.97 25.58 -19.18
CA ARG A 350 13.64 25.08 -19.57
C ARG A 350 12.54 26.09 -19.25
N VAL A 351 12.56 26.66 -18.04
CA VAL A 351 11.57 27.68 -17.62
C VAL A 351 11.68 28.92 -18.50
N ARG A 352 12.90 29.41 -18.78
CA ARG A 352 13.09 30.57 -19.67
C ARG A 352 12.63 30.28 -21.09
N PHE A 353 12.91 29.08 -21.60
CA PHE A 353 12.40 28.63 -22.88
C PHE A 353 10.87 28.63 -22.92
N GLN A 354 10.20 28.09 -21.89
CA GLN A 354 8.74 28.06 -21.83
C GLN A 354 8.13 29.47 -21.94
N GLN A 355 8.79 30.48 -21.36
CA GLN A 355 8.34 31.88 -21.35
C GLN A 355 8.71 32.66 -22.62
N ARG A 356 9.95 32.51 -23.12
CA ARG A 356 10.50 33.34 -24.21
C ARG A 356 10.67 32.61 -25.54
N LYS A 357 10.50 31.30 -25.58
CA LYS A 357 10.70 30.42 -26.75
C LYS A 357 12.09 30.53 -27.38
N ILE A 358 13.13 30.78 -26.57
CA ILE A 358 14.53 30.87 -27.01
C ILE A 358 15.08 29.48 -27.32
N LEU A 359 15.16 29.12 -28.60
CA LEU A 359 15.53 27.76 -29.04
C LEU A 359 16.93 27.30 -28.61
N SER A 360 17.87 28.22 -28.34
CA SER A 360 19.22 27.87 -27.85
C SER A 360 19.19 27.35 -26.41
N ASP A 361 18.20 27.74 -25.61
CA ASP A 361 18.07 27.30 -24.21
C ASP A 361 17.74 25.80 -24.13
N VAL A 362 16.98 25.26 -25.08
CA VAL A 362 16.63 23.83 -25.15
C VAL A 362 17.83 22.99 -25.56
N ASP A 363 18.63 23.47 -26.51
CA ASP A 363 19.85 22.77 -26.91
C ASP A 363 20.86 22.75 -25.74
N GLU A 364 21.03 23.88 -25.05
CA GLU A 364 21.89 23.95 -23.84
C GLU A 364 21.34 23.05 -22.71
N GLU A 365 20.02 23.05 -22.46
CA GLU A 365 19.38 22.16 -21.48
C GLU A 365 19.71 20.67 -21.74
N ILE A 366 19.57 20.21 -22.98
CA ILE A 366 19.80 18.80 -23.35
C ILE A 366 21.27 18.42 -23.16
N GLU A 367 22.21 19.28 -23.56
CA GLU A 367 23.64 19.03 -23.35
C GLU A 367 24.00 18.96 -21.86
N LEU A 368 23.38 19.82 -21.04
CA LEU A 368 23.56 19.78 -19.58
C LEU A 368 23.02 18.48 -18.98
N ARG A 369 21.83 18.02 -19.41
CA ARG A 369 21.24 16.75 -18.93
C ARG A 369 22.00 15.52 -19.41
N ARG A 370 22.56 15.54 -20.63
CA ARG A 370 23.50 14.51 -21.10
C ARG A 370 24.74 14.48 -20.22
N GLY A 371 25.30 15.64 -19.88
CA GLY A 371 26.39 15.78 -18.93
C GLY A 371 26.07 15.19 -17.55
N ALA A 372 24.87 15.44 -17.02
CA ALA A 372 24.41 14.88 -15.76
C ALA A 372 24.27 13.34 -15.81
N LEU A 373 23.71 12.82 -16.90
CA LEU A 373 23.56 11.37 -17.11
C LEU A 373 24.90 10.63 -17.21
N VAL A 374 25.94 11.24 -17.79
CA VAL A 374 27.30 10.68 -17.84
C VAL A 374 27.89 10.53 -16.43
N LEU A 375 27.54 11.42 -15.50
CA LEU A 375 27.98 11.35 -14.11
C LEU A 375 27.18 10.31 -13.29
N CYS A 376 26.09 9.77 -13.83
CA CYS A 376 25.23 8.77 -13.17
C CYS A 376 25.32 7.39 -13.87
N PRO A 377 26.38 6.59 -13.66
CA PRO A 377 26.55 5.28 -14.31
C PRO A 377 25.46 4.26 -13.90
N PRO A 378 25.29 3.14 -14.62
CA PRO A 378 24.35 2.08 -14.26
C PRO A 378 24.51 1.63 -12.80
N GLY A 379 23.42 1.66 -12.02
CA GLY A 379 23.43 1.38 -10.59
C GLY A 379 23.45 2.62 -9.69
N HIS A 380 23.79 3.81 -10.21
CA HIS A 380 23.75 5.06 -9.45
C HIS A 380 22.31 5.50 -9.14
N PHE A 381 22.04 5.87 -7.89
CA PHE A 381 20.68 6.16 -7.41
C PHE A 381 19.94 7.28 -8.17
N HIS A 382 20.64 8.32 -8.64
CA HIS A 382 20.02 9.41 -9.43
C HIS A 382 19.81 9.08 -10.92
N ARG A 383 20.29 7.94 -11.41
CA ARG A 383 20.29 7.64 -12.85
C ARG A 383 18.88 7.63 -13.45
N SER A 384 17.90 7.05 -12.75
CA SER A 384 16.51 6.98 -13.23
C SER A 384 15.92 8.38 -13.43
N THR A 385 16.15 9.29 -12.48
CA THR A 385 15.73 10.69 -12.57
C THR A 385 16.43 11.43 -13.71
N SER A 386 17.73 11.19 -13.92
CA SER A 386 18.46 11.79 -15.05
C SER A 386 17.95 11.29 -16.40
N LEU A 387 17.62 10.00 -16.52
CA LEU A 387 17.03 9.41 -17.73
C LEU A 387 15.66 10.04 -18.03
N GLU A 388 14.76 10.08 -17.04
CA GLU A 388 13.42 10.68 -17.20
C GLU A 388 13.50 12.15 -17.62
N ASN A 389 14.33 12.93 -16.93
CA ASN A 389 14.50 14.35 -17.21
C ASN A 389 15.01 14.61 -18.63
N LEU A 390 15.99 13.83 -19.10
CA LEU A 390 16.51 13.94 -20.46
C LEU A 390 15.45 13.57 -21.50
N SER A 391 14.70 12.49 -21.26
CA SER A 391 13.61 12.08 -22.14
C SER A 391 12.54 13.16 -22.28
N LEU A 392 12.17 13.82 -21.17
CA LEU A 392 11.21 14.93 -21.18
C LEU A 392 11.75 16.13 -21.97
N SER A 393 13.01 16.51 -21.81
CA SER A 393 13.61 17.64 -22.56
C SER A 393 13.65 17.38 -24.07
N LEU A 394 13.96 16.15 -24.48
CA LEU A 394 13.93 15.74 -25.88
C LEU A 394 12.50 15.77 -26.46
N GLN A 395 11.50 15.32 -25.70
CA GLN A 395 10.09 15.47 -26.11
C GLN A 395 9.68 16.94 -26.27
N TYR A 396 10.09 17.81 -25.33
CA TYR A 396 9.86 19.24 -25.47
C TYR A 396 10.53 19.81 -26.72
N LYS A 397 11.77 19.43 -27.03
CA LYS A 397 12.45 19.88 -28.25
C LYS A 397 11.70 19.45 -29.51
N PHE A 398 11.20 18.22 -29.57
CA PHE A 398 10.38 17.73 -30.67
C PHE A 398 9.13 18.59 -30.89
N GLN A 399 8.39 18.93 -29.83
CA GLN A 399 7.17 19.74 -29.95
C GLN A 399 7.40 21.08 -30.66
N TRP A 400 8.62 21.63 -30.59
CA TRP A 400 8.95 22.93 -31.20
C TRP A 400 9.70 22.84 -32.53
N ARG A 401 10.54 21.82 -32.74
CA ARG A 401 11.34 21.66 -33.97
C ARG A 401 10.80 20.62 -34.94
N GLY A 402 9.95 19.71 -34.47
CA GLY A 402 9.38 18.62 -35.28
C GLY A 402 10.40 17.56 -35.74
N GLN A 403 11.61 17.50 -35.15
CA GLN A 403 12.63 16.54 -35.53
C GLN A 403 12.36 15.17 -34.89
N SER A 404 11.97 14.18 -35.68
CA SER A 404 11.60 12.85 -35.19
C SER A 404 12.73 12.14 -34.43
N SER A 405 13.99 12.42 -34.77
CA SER A 405 15.17 11.85 -34.09
C SER A 405 15.22 12.17 -32.58
N ASP A 406 14.67 13.32 -32.16
CA ASP A 406 14.61 13.68 -30.74
C ASP A 406 13.63 12.75 -29.99
N LEU A 407 12.52 12.34 -30.64
CA LEU A 407 11.59 11.35 -30.09
C LEU A 407 12.18 9.94 -30.06
N ASP A 408 12.89 9.54 -31.12
CA ASP A 408 13.59 8.24 -31.16
C ASP A 408 14.53 8.08 -29.95
N GLU A 409 15.32 9.12 -29.66
CA GLU A 409 16.20 9.14 -28.49
C GLU A 409 15.40 9.14 -27.18
N ALA A 410 14.38 9.99 -27.05
CA ALA A 410 13.54 10.03 -25.84
C ALA A 410 12.90 8.69 -25.53
N PHE A 411 12.34 8.02 -26.54
CA PHE A 411 11.68 6.72 -26.38
C PHE A 411 12.68 5.59 -26.10
N SER A 412 13.88 5.62 -26.69
CA SER A 412 14.96 4.69 -26.30
C SER A 412 15.37 4.86 -24.84
N LEU A 413 15.37 6.10 -24.32
CA LEU A 413 15.69 6.37 -22.92
C LEU A 413 14.60 5.89 -21.97
N TYR A 414 13.32 6.03 -22.32
CA TYR A 414 12.21 5.42 -21.57
C TYR A 414 12.28 3.89 -21.57
N GLU A 415 12.64 3.27 -22.69
CA GLU A 415 12.84 1.82 -22.75
C GLU A 415 13.97 1.38 -21.81
N LYS A 416 15.11 2.08 -21.81
CA LYS A 416 16.23 1.81 -20.88
C LYS A 416 15.83 2.02 -19.43
N LEU A 417 15.04 3.05 -19.12
CA LEU A 417 14.51 3.28 -17.79
C LEU A 417 13.68 2.07 -17.35
N SER A 418 12.77 1.61 -18.21
CA SER A 418 11.89 0.47 -17.93
C SER A 418 12.67 -0.82 -17.64
N GLN A 419 13.79 -1.07 -18.34
CA GLN A 419 14.62 -2.26 -18.11
C GLN A 419 15.41 -2.23 -16.79
N GLN A 420 15.64 -1.04 -16.21
CA GLN A 420 16.42 -0.86 -14.98
C GLN A 420 15.56 -0.80 -13.72
N SER A 421 14.26 -0.65 -13.88
CA SER A 421 13.34 -0.42 -12.77
C SER A 421 12.90 -1.70 -12.06
N LEU A 422 12.89 -1.64 -10.73
CA LEU A 422 12.30 -2.68 -9.91
C LEU A 422 10.78 -2.67 -10.06
N PRO A 423 10.08 -3.82 -10.02
CA PRO A 423 8.64 -3.93 -10.26
C PRO A 423 7.71 -3.09 -9.36
N ALA A 424 8.25 -2.36 -8.38
CA ALA A 424 7.48 -1.69 -7.32
C ALA A 424 7.65 -0.17 -7.24
N SER A 425 8.39 0.47 -8.17
CA SER A 425 8.61 1.92 -8.10
C SER A 425 7.42 2.69 -8.72
N ARG A 426 6.74 3.48 -7.87
CA ARG A 426 5.66 4.41 -8.30
C ARG A 426 6.12 5.44 -9.34
N PHE A 427 7.43 5.66 -9.46
CA PHE A 427 8.00 6.61 -10.43
C PHE A 427 7.93 6.11 -11.88
N ASP A 428 7.89 4.79 -12.13
CA ASP A 428 7.94 4.23 -13.50
C ASP A 428 6.62 4.35 -14.27
N ILE A 429 5.49 4.36 -13.56
CA ILE A 429 4.16 4.50 -14.16
C ILE A 429 3.98 5.88 -14.82
N ARG A 430 4.52 6.94 -14.22
CA ARG A 430 4.43 8.30 -14.77
C ARG A 430 5.25 8.43 -16.05
N ALA A 431 6.46 7.89 -16.04
CA ALA A 431 7.33 7.84 -17.22
C ALA A 431 6.68 7.03 -18.36
N ALA A 432 6.09 5.89 -18.04
CA ALA A 432 5.35 5.05 -18.98
C ALA A 432 4.16 5.78 -19.63
N LYS A 433 3.33 6.47 -18.85
CA LYS A 433 2.23 7.30 -19.38
C LYS A 433 2.72 8.42 -20.31
N SER A 434 3.82 9.08 -19.94
CA SER A 434 4.46 10.11 -20.78
C SER A 434 4.98 9.52 -22.09
N TRP A 435 5.55 8.32 -22.06
CA TRP A 435 5.98 7.61 -23.26
C TRP A 435 4.79 7.29 -24.18
N ILE A 436 3.74 6.65 -23.66
CA ILE A 436 2.54 6.30 -24.43
C ILE A 436 1.92 7.55 -25.06
N THR A 437 1.65 8.57 -24.25
CA THR A 437 0.95 9.79 -24.70
C THR A 437 1.73 10.49 -25.82
N SER A 438 3.04 10.67 -25.64
CA SER A 438 3.89 11.35 -26.63
C SER A 438 4.09 10.50 -27.87
N ALA A 439 4.26 9.18 -27.75
CA ALA A 439 4.38 8.28 -28.90
C ALA A 439 3.09 8.28 -29.73
N GLU A 440 1.93 8.27 -29.07
CA GLU A 440 0.63 8.33 -29.73
C GLU A 440 0.36 9.67 -30.43
N GLN A 441 0.67 10.79 -29.78
CA GLN A 441 0.57 12.12 -30.40
C GLN A 441 1.45 12.24 -31.64
N ALA A 442 2.65 11.64 -31.60
CA ALA A 442 3.58 11.62 -32.71
C ALA A 442 3.29 10.53 -33.76
N LYS A 443 2.29 9.67 -33.54
CA LYS A 443 2.03 8.45 -34.34
C LYS A 443 3.29 7.61 -34.54
N HIS A 444 4.09 7.50 -33.48
CA HIS A 444 5.37 6.82 -33.49
C HIS A 444 5.20 5.31 -33.29
N GLY A 445 6.00 4.49 -34.00
CA GLY A 445 5.90 3.03 -33.92
C GLY A 445 6.20 2.43 -32.54
N SER A 446 6.84 3.20 -31.65
CA SER A 446 7.08 2.78 -30.27
C SER A 446 5.84 2.80 -29.38
N ALA A 447 4.71 3.36 -29.82
CA ALA A 447 3.49 3.45 -29.01
C ALA A 447 3.00 2.08 -28.56
N LEU A 448 3.02 1.08 -29.45
CA LEU A 448 2.65 -0.29 -29.13
C LEU A 448 3.60 -0.91 -28.09
N ILE A 449 4.92 -0.73 -28.28
CA ILE A 449 5.93 -1.23 -27.35
C ILE A 449 5.76 -0.58 -25.96
N ALA A 450 5.47 0.73 -25.93
CA ALA A 450 5.20 1.45 -24.70
C ALA A 450 3.99 0.88 -23.94
N CYS A 451 2.87 0.65 -24.65
CA CYS A 451 1.67 0.04 -24.08
C CYS A 451 1.93 -1.38 -23.55
N GLN A 452 2.57 -2.23 -24.35
CA GLN A 452 2.92 -3.61 -23.96
C GLN A 452 3.83 -3.66 -22.74
N THR A 453 4.85 -2.80 -22.73
CA THR A 453 5.80 -2.68 -21.63
C THR A 453 5.09 -2.25 -20.36
N THR A 454 4.20 -1.27 -20.45
CA THR A 454 3.44 -0.73 -19.31
C THR A 454 2.48 -1.78 -18.71
N LEU A 455 1.73 -2.50 -19.55
CA LEU A 455 0.82 -3.56 -19.08
C LEU A 455 1.58 -4.74 -18.47
N LYS A 456 2.77 -5.06 -18.99
CA LYS A 456 3.67 -6.07 -18.38
C LYS A 456 4.13 -5.65 -16.98
N PHE A 457 4.51 -4.38 -16.78
CA PHE A 457 4.86 -3.87 -15.46
C PHE A 457 3.68 -3.88 -14.50
N LEU A 458 2.49 -3.52 -14.99
CA LEU A 458 1.27 -3.60 -14.19
C LEU A 458 1.00 -5.02 -13.68
N ASP A 459 1.11 -6.04 -14.53
CA ASP A 459 0.94 -7.44 -14.11
C ASP A 459 1.94 -7.84 -13.03
N GLN A 460 3.21 -7.41 -13.15
CA GLN A 460 4.24 -7.68 -12.14
C GLN A 460 3.98 -6.94 -10.83
N TYR A 461 3.58 -5.67 -10.90
CA TYR A 461 3.24 -4.85 -9.74
C TYR A 461 2.03 -5.42 -8.99
N VAL A 462 1.01 -5.88 -9.73
CA VAL A 462 -0.22 -6.41 -9.13
C VAL A 462 -0.06 -7.83 -8.61
N ALA A 463 0.73 -8.68 -9.27
CA ALA A 463 0.95 -10.06 -8.81
C ALA A 463 1.63 -10.15 -7.43
N VAL A 464 2.28 -9.08 -6.99
CA VAL A 464 3.03 -9.00 -5.73
C VAL A 464 2.18 -8.50 -4.55
N LEU A 465 1.05 -7.83 -4.80
CA LEU A 465 0.24 -7.15 -3.78
C LEU A 465 -1.12 -7.82 -3.53
N ALA A 466 -1.59 -7.77 -2.28
CA ALA A 466 -2.99 -8.08 -1.98
C ALA A 466 -3.94 -7.07 -2.60
N PRO A 467 -5.22 -7.44 -2.84
CA PRO A 467 -6.28 -6.45 -2.90
C PRO A 467 -6.39 -5.74 -1.53
N SER A 468 -5.91 -4.50 -1.45
CA SER A 468 -6.17 -3.54 -0.37
C SER A 468 -6.75 -2.25 -0.95
N SER A 469 -7.34 -1.40 -0.11
CA SER A 469 -7.96 -0.15 -0.56
C SER A 469 -6.94 0.81 -1.23
N ASN A 470 -5.70 0.85 -0.74
CA ASN A 470 -4.62 1.64 -1.35
C ASN A 470 -4.13 1.06 -2.68
N HIS A 471 -4.26 -0.26 -2.87
CA HIS A 471 -3.96 -0.94 -4.12
C HIS A 471 -4.97 -0.58 -5.22
N PHE A 472 -6.24 -0.44 -4.85
CA PHE A 472 -7.30 0.01 -5.76
C PHE A 472 -7.01 1.38 -6.36
N ASP A 473 -6.61 2.36 -5.55
CA ASP A 473 -6.31 3.71 -6.05
C ASP A 473 -5.13 3.74 -7.02
N VAL A 474 -4.08 2.93 -6.78
CA VAL A 474 -2.93 2.82 -7.68
C VAL A 474 -3.28 2.10 -8.97
N VAL A 475 -3.98 0.95 -8.90
CA VAL A 475 -4.44 0.23 -10.10
C VAL A 475 -5.36 1.13 -10.92
N LYS A 476 -6.32 1.79 -10.29
CA LYS A 476 -7.21 2.77 -10.91
C LYS A 476 -6.46 3.91 -11.60
N GLU A 477 -5.47 4.50 -10.92
CA GLU A 477 -4.63 5.54 -11.53
C GLU A 477 -3.88 4.98 -12.75
N VAL A 478 -3.37 3.76 -12.70
CA VAL A 478 -2.58 3.15 -13.78
C VAL A 478 -3.44 2.67 -14.95
N THR A 479 -4.56 2.00 -14.69
CA THR A 479 -5.36 1.27 -15.70
C THR A 479 -6.35 2.15 -16.44
N SER A 480 -6.67 3.34 -15.93
CA SER A 480 -7.60 4.25 -16.63
C SER A 480 -7.10 4.52 -18.05
N SER A 481 -7.81 4.00 -19.06
CA SER A 481 -7.57 4.13 -20.51
C SER A 481 -6.40 3.37 -21.17
N ILE A 482 -5.38 2.87 -20.45
CA ILE A 482 -4.18 2.29 -21.12
C ILE A 482 -4.53 1.07 -21.98
N ALA A 483 -5.37 0.17 -21.48
CA ALA A 483 -5.76 -1.04 -22.20
C ALA A 483 -6.53 -0.71 -23.50
N MET A 484 -7.45 0.25 -23.43
CA MET A 484 -8.28 0.68 -24.56
C MET A 484 -7.46 1.50 -25.58
N ASP A 485 -6.52 2.32 -25.11
CA ASP A 485 -5.56 3.03 -25.95
C ASP A 485 -4.64 2.02 -26.69
N ALA A 486 -4.17 0.98 -25.98
CA ALA A 486 -3.38 -0.11 -26.55
C ALA A 486 -4.16 -0.91 -27.60
N PHE A 487 -5.45 -1.17 -27.36
CA PHE A 487 -6.35 -1.79 -28.33
C PHE A 487 -6.45 -0.96 -29.61
N SER A 488 -6.76 0.34 -29.49
CA SER A 488 -6.83 1.26 -30.63
C SER A 488 -5.49 1.42 -31.35
N CYS A 489 -4.37 1.33 -30.63
CA CYS A 489 -3.03 1.28 -31.22
C CYS A 489 -2.84 0.02 -32.07
N CYS A 490 -3.19 -1.16 -31.55
CA CYS A 490 -3.09 -2.42 -32.27
C CYS A 490 -3.97 -2.45 -33.52
N VAL A 491 -5.21 -1.96 -33.42
CA VAL A 491 -6.16 -1.86 -34.55
C VAL A 491 -5.56 -1.04 -35.70
N ARG A 492 -4.97 0.14 -35.41
CA ARG A 492 -4.32 0.99 -36.42
C ARG A 492 -3.11 0.32 -37.08
N HIS A 493 -2.42 -0.59 -36.38
CA HIS A 493 -1.28 -1.35 -36.91
C HIS A 493 -1.69 -2.70 -37.53
N GLY A 494 -2.99 -3.03 -37.58
CA GLY A 494 -3.49 -4.31 -38.10
C GLY A 494 -3.20 -5.53 -37.20
N ALA A 495 -2.73 -5.31 -35.97
CA ALA A 495 -2.39 -6.38 -35.02
C ALA A 495 -3.62 -6.79 -34.19
N LEU A 496 -4.67 -7.30 -34.85
CA LEU A 496 -5.99 -7.50 -34.22
C LEU A 496 -5.98 -8.54 -33.09
N THR A 497 -5.18 -9.60 -33.20
CA THR A 497 -5.00 -10.61 -32.14
C THR A 497 -4.37 -10.00 -30.89
N ASN A 498 -3.32 -9.19 -31.07
CA ASN A 498 -2.68 -8.47 -29.97
C ASN A 498 -3.63 -7.46 -29.33
N ALA A 499 -4.54 -6.85 -30.10
CA ALA A 499 -5.57 -5.96 -29.54
C ALA A 499 -6.42 -6.70 -28.50
N VAL A 500 -6.85 -7.92 -28.82
CA VAL A 500 -7.62 -8.79 -27.91
C VAL A 500 -6.79 -9.19 -26.67
N GLU A 501 -5.53 -9.55 -26.85
CA GLU A 501 -4.65 -9.92 -25.73
C GLU A 501 -4.40 -8.76 -24.77
N LEU A 502 -4.12 -7.56 -25.28
CA LEU A 502 -3.81 -6.39 -24.45
C LEU A 502 -5.04 -5.83 -23.73
N VAL A 503 -6.22 -5.84 -24.37
CA VAL A 503 -7.46 -5.41 -23.70
C VAL A 503 -7.86 -6.42 -22.61
N GLU A 504 -7.63 -7.71 -22.81
CA GLU A 504 -7.86 -8.73 -21.78
C GLU A 504 -6.84 -8.61 -20.63
N GLN A 505 -5.60 -8.21 -20.93
CA GLN A 505 -4.55 -8.02 -19.92
C GLN A 505 -4.86 -6.82 -19.01
N GLY A 506 -5.36 -5.72 -19.57
CA GLY A 506 -5.55 -4.46 -18.86
C GLY A 506 -6.98 -4.18 -18.37
N ARG A 507 -7.90 -5.14 -18.44
CA ARG A 507 -9.29 -5.01 -17.94
C ARG A 507 -9.60 -5.96 -16.80
N ALA A 508 -10.51 -5.52 -15.92
CA ALA A 508 -10.90 -6.23 -14.71
C ALA A 508 -9.66 -6.75 -13.96
N VAL A 509 -8.59 -5.94 -13.87
CA VAL A 509 -7.25 -6.37 -13.47
C VAL A 509 -7.30 -7.01 -12.09
N LEU A 510 -8.04 -6.39 -11.16
CA LEU A 510 -8.19 -6.88 -9.79
C LEU A 510 -8.85 -8.26 -9.74
N TRP A 511 -9.90 -8.46 -10.54
CA TRP A 511 -10.64 -9.70 -10.59
C TRP A 511 -9.90 -10.81 -11.33
N THR A 512 -9.28 -10.45 -12.45
CA THR A 512 -8.45 -11.31 -13.26
C THR A 512 -7.26 -11.82 -12.44
N GLN A 513 -6.71 -11.02 -11.53
CA GLN A 513 -5.63 -11.43 -10.63
C GLN A 513 -6.12 -12.40 -9.56
N LEU A 514 -7.25 -12.12 -8.90
CA LEU A 514 -7.88 -13.09 -7.99
C LEU A 514 -8.14 -14.44 -8.67
N ALA A 515 -8.61 -14.43 -9.92
CA ALA A 515 -8.86 -15.64 -10.69
C ALA A 515 -7.57 -16.34 -11.18
N ARG A 516 -6.58 -15.59 -11.70
CA ARG A 516 -5.28 -16.11 -12.18
C ARG A 516 -4.41 -16.69 -11.06
N LEU A 517 -4.64 -16.26 -9.81
CA LEU A 517 -3.96 -16.80 -8.65
C LEU A 517 -4.68 -18.03 -8.09
N ARG A 518 -6.00 -17.99 -7.92
CA ARG A 518 -6.73 -19.03 -7.18
C ARG A 518 -6.73 -20.38 -7.89
N THR A 519 -7.21 -20.43 -9.14
CA THR A 519 -7.38 -21.70 -9.87
C THR A 519 -6.06 -22.41 -10.17
N PRO A 520 -5.03 -21.74 -10.75
CA PRO A 520 -3.77 -22.41 -11.05
C PRO A 520 -2.97 -22.80 -9.80
N LEU A 521 -3.14 -22.09 -8.68
CA LEU A 521 -2.47 -22.43 -7.42
C LEU A 521 -3.13 -23.62 -6.73
N ASP A 522 -4.45 -23.77 -6.84
CA ASP A 522 -5.19 -24.94 -6.37
C ASP A 522 -4.86 -26.20 -7.21
N GLU A 523 -4.80 -26.05 -8.54
CA GLU A 523 -4.32 -27.09 -9.47
C GLU A 523 -2.85 -27.46 -9.20
N LEU A 524 -1.99 -26.46 -9.00
CA LEU A 524 -0.58 -26.68 -8.67
C LEU A 524 -0.43 -27.43 -7.34
N SER A 525 -1.25 -27.08 -6.35
CA SER A 525 -1.26 -27.72 -5.02
C SER A 525 -1.69 -29.19 -5.07
N THR A 526 -2.47 -29.58 -6.08
CA THR A 526 -3.01 -30.94 -6.24
C THR A 526 -2.26 -31.77 -7.29
N SER A 527 -1.43 -31.16 -8.13
CA SER A 527 -0.72 -31.81 -9.24
C SER A 527 0.36 -32.81 -8.82
N SER A 528 1.21 -32.46 -7.85
CA SER A 528 2.37 -33.27 -7.43
C SER A 528 2.94 -32.76 -6.10
N LEU A 529 3.78 -33.57 -5.44
CA LEU A 529 4.52 -33.14 -4.24
C LEU A 529 5.40 -31.90 -4.50
N THR A 530 6.04 -31.83 -5.67
CA THR A 530 6.85 -30.67 -6.08
C THR A 530 5.98 -29.44 -6.35
N GLY A 531 4.83 -29.62 -7.01
CA GLY A 531 3.85 -28.55 -7.23
C GLY A 531 3.31 -27.99 -5.92
N SER A 532 2.92 -28.85 -4.99
CA SER A 532 2.46 -28.47 -3.65
C SER A 532 3.50 -27.67 -2.87
N ALA A 533 4.76 -28.10 -2.88
CA ALA A 533 5.85 -27.37 -2.23
C ALA A 533 6.09 -25.98 -2.86
N LEU A 534 6.04 -25.88 -4.20
CA LEU A 534 6.17 -24.62 -4.92
C LEU A 534 4.99 -23.67 -4.66
N ALA A 535 3.77 -24.19 -4.55
CA ALA A 535 2.59 -23.41 -4.21
C ALA A 535 2.69 -22.78 -2.81
N GLU A 536 3.15 -23.53 -1.82
CA GLU A 536 3.37 -23.01 -0.46
C GLU A 536 4.52 -22.00 -0.40
N GLU A 537 5.62 -22.25 -1.11
CA GLU A 537 6.74 -21.31 -1.23
C GLU A 537 6.29 -19.99 -1.87
N PHE A 538 5.47 -20.06 -2.93
CA PHE A 538 4.87 -18.91 -3.60
C PHE A 538 3.94 -18.13 -2.65
N LYS A 539 3.05 -18.81 -1.91
CA LYS A 539 2.14 -18.17 -0.93
C LYS A 539 2.92 -17.42 0.14
N LYS A 540 3.96 -18.06 0.70
CA LYS A 540 4.80 -17.48 1.76
C LYS A 540 5.55 -16.24 1.29
N LEU A 541 6.19 -16.29 0.12
CA LEU A 541 6.92 -15.15 -0.43
C LEU A 541 5.97 -14.00 -0.79
N SER A 542 4.78 -14.32 -1.32
CA SER A 542 3.76 -13.32 -1.64
C SER A 542 3.19 -12.65 -0.37
N SER A 543 3.01 -13.39 0.73
CA SER A 543 2.65 -12.79 2.02
C SER A 543 3.76 -11.91 2.59
N SER A 544 5.02 -12.37 2.55
CA SER A 544 6.14 -11.58 3.06
C SER A 544 6.37 -10.31 2.24
N LEU A 545 6.22 -10.34 0.92
CA LEU A 545 6.26 -9.15 0.09
C LEU A 545 5.17 -8.15 0.47
N ARG A 546 3.93 -8.62 0.67
CA ARG A 546 2.80 -7.80 1.09
C ARG A 546 3.03 -7.12 2.44
N ASP A 547 3.46 -7.89 3.44
CA ASP A 547 3.70 -7.36 4.80
C ASP A 547 4.76 -6.26 4.80
N VAL A 548 5.76 -6.42 3.92
CA VAL A 548 6.78 -5.41 3.66
C VAL A 548 6.11 -4.19 3.02
N PHE A 549 5.44 -4.33 1.86
CA PHE A 549 4.78 -3.20 1.18
C PHE A 549 3.77 -2.38 2.01
N ASP A 550 3.01 -3.02 2.91
CA ASP A 550 2.00 -2.34 3.74
C ASP A 550 2.63 -1.61 4.96
N ALA A 551 3.82 -2.01 5.40
CA ALA A 551 4.56 -1.36 6.47
C ALA A 551 5.35 -0.17 5.92
N SER A 552 4.77 1.03 5.95
CA SER A 552 5.33 2.26 5.37
C SER A 552 6.67 2.69 5.98
N THR A 553 7.76 2.06 5.57
CA THR A 553 9.14 2.50 5.88
C THR A 553 10.13 2.11 4.79
N GLU A 554 11.11 2.98 4.54
CA GLU A 554 12.06 2.91 3.43
C GLU A 554 13.20 1.84 3.56
N ASP A 555 13.50 1.23 4.73
CA ASP A 555 14.52 0.12 4.87
C ASP A 555 14.22 -1.11 4.00
N GLN A 556 13.02 -1.15 3.44
CA GLN A 556 12.51 -2.29 2.73
C GLN A 556 13.02 -2.37 1.30
N PHE A 557 13.69 -1.37 0.73
CA PHE A 557 14.07 -1.46 -0.70
C PHE A 557 14.99 -2.66 -0.99
N LEU A 558 15.93 -2.95 -0.08
CA LEU A 558 16.80 -4.13 -0.20
C LEU A 558 16.03 -5.44 0.08
N GLN A 559 15.13 -5.42 1.06
CA GLN A 559 14.30 -6.57 1.42
C GLN A 559 13.28 -6.90 0.34
N ILE A 560 12.61 -5.90 -0.23
CA ILE A 560 11.75 -5.95 -1.41
C ILE A 560 12.56 -6.51 -2.57
N ARG A 561 13.73 -5.96 -2.88
CA ARG A 561 14.58 -6.47 -3.97
C ARG A 561 14.94 -7.95 -3.79
N GLN A 562 15.31 -8.36 -2.57
CA GLN A 562 15.62 -9.75 -2.26
C GLN A 562 14.40 -10.65 -2.38
N LEU A 563 13.28 -10.27 -1.77
CA LEU A 563 12.03 -11.02 -1.80
C LEU A 563 11.44 -11.11 -3.21
N THR A 564 11.50 -10.03 -4.00
CA THR A 564 11.09 -10.01 -5.41
C THR A 564 11.96 -10.96 -6.23
N THR A 565 13.28 -10.96 -6.02
CA THR A 565 14.18 -11.91 -6.71
C THR A 565 13.86 -13.37 -6.35
N GLN A 566 13.57 -13.65 -5.08
CA GLN A 566 13.18 -14.98 -4.64
C GLN A 566 11.82 -15.39 -5.22
N TRP A 567 10.86 -14.46 -5.22
CA TRP A 567 9.53 -14.66 -5.80
C TRP A 567 9.60 -14.96 -7.30
N ASP A 568 10.40 -14.20 -8.07
CA ASP A 568 10.65 -14.44 -9.48
C ASP A 568 11.29 -15.81 -9.73
N GLY A 569 12.20 -16.24 -8.84
CA GLY A 569 12.80 -17.57 -8.87
C GLY A 569 11.78 -18.69 -8.70
N VAL A 570 10.81 -18.53 -7.79
CA VAL A 570 9.72 -19.51 -7.59
C VAL A 570 8.79 -19.53 -8.80
N VAL A 571 8.38 -18.38 -9.31
CA VAL A 571 7.55 -18.29 -10.52
C VAL A 571 8.24 -18.97 -11.71
N SER A 572 9.54 -18.75 -11.89
CA SER A 572 10.33 -19.41 -12.94
C SER A 572 10.33 -20.93 -12.79
N ARG A 573 10.48 -21.46 -11.57
CA ARG A 573 10.41 -22.89 -11.29
C ARG A 573 9.01 -23.48 -11.54
N ILE A 574 7.94 -22.76 -11.18
CA ILE A 574 6.56 -23.18 -11.48
C ILE A 574 6.37 -23.31 -13.00
N ARG A 575 6.88 -22.35 -13.78
CA ARG A 575 6.81 -22.38 -15.25
C ARG A 575 7.62 -23.50 -15.91
N GLN A 576 8.49 -24.19 -15.19
CA GLN A 576 9.18 -25.37 -15.71
C GLN A 576 8.37 -26.65 -15.56
N LEU A 577 7.28 -26.64 -14.78
CA LEU A 577 6.40 -27.79 -14.66
C LEU A 577 5.54 -27.95 -15.93
N PRO A 578 5.24 -29.20 -16.35
CA PRO A 578 4.22 -29.47 -17.37
C PRO A 578 2.90 -28.80 -16.99
N ASP A 579 2.16 -28.28 -17.98
CA ASP A 579 0.87 -27.58 -17.83
C ASP A 579 0.92 -26.19 -17.14
N PHE A 580 1.99 -25.85 -16.41
CA PHE A 580 2.14 -24.55 -15.73
C PHE A 580 3.10 -23.58 -16.41
N SER A 581 3.53 -23.85 -17.65
CA SER A 581 4.49 -23.02 -18.40
C SER A 581 4.09 -21.55 -18.58
N ARG A 582 2.78 -21.27 -18.47
CA ARG A 582 2.20 -19.93 -18.54
C ARG A 582 1.72 -19.37 -17.20
N PHE A 583 2.13 -19.94 -16.07
CA PHE A 583 1.75 -19.46 -14.74
C PHE A 583 2.02 -17.94 -14.59
N LEU A 584 1.00 -17.17 -14.21
CA LEU A 584 1.00 -15.69 -14.12
C LEU A 584 1.40 -14.94 -15.40
N LEU A 585 1.32 -15.56 -16.58
CA LEU A 585 1.45 -14.85 -17.86
C LEU A 585 0.05 -14.49 -18.41
N PRO A 586 -0.06 -13.38 -19.17
CA PRO A 586 -1.29 -13.07 -19.89
C PRO A 586 -1.75 -14.22 -20.79
N PRO A 587 -3.05 -14.44 -20.98
CA PRO A 587 -3.57 -15.42 -21.92
C PRO A 587 -3.24 -15.02 -23.37
N LEU A 588 -3.00 -16.01 -24.24
CA LEU A 588 -2.86 -15.77 -25.68
C LEU A 588 -4.21 -15.69 -26.35
N PHE A 589 -4.27 -15.07 -27.53
CA PHE A 589 -5.47 -15.04 -28.35
C PHE A 589 -6.02 -16.46 -28.61
N SER A 590 -5.17 -17.45 -28.86
CA SER A 590 -5.60 -18.85 -29.08
C SER A 590 -6.36 -19.46 -27.90
N ASP A 591 -6.05 -19.04 -26.67
CA ASP A 591 -6.81 -19.43 -25.49
C ASP A 591 -8.09 -18.60 -25.34
N LEU A 592 -8.01 -17.31 -25.62
CA LEU A 592 -9.15 -16.39 -25.54
C LEU A 592 -10.21 -16.65 -26.61
N GLN A 593 -9.82 -17.16 -27.78
CA GLN A 593 -10.72 -17.50 -28.87
C GLN A 593 -11.73 -18.58 -28.47
N LYS A 594 -11.40 -19.43 -27.48
CA LYS A 594 -12.33 -20.41 -26.89
C LYS A 594 -13.59 -19.75 -26.31
N ALA A 595 -13.53 -18.47 -25.94
CA ALA A 595 -14.70 -17.69 -25.54
C ALA A 595 -15.76 -17.56 -26.65
N ALA A 596 -15.44 -17.83 -27.91
CA ALA A 596 -16.38 -17.81 -29.03
C ALA A 596 -16.99 -19.20 -29.37
N GLU A 597 -16.70 -20.24 -28.58
CA GLU A 597 -17.17 -21.62 -28.85
C GLU A 597 -18.69 -21.76 -29.02
N TYR A 598 -19.50 -21.09 -28.19
CA TYR A 598 -20.97 -21.16 -28.23
C TYR A 598 -21.63 -19.97 -28.96
N GLY A 599 -20.85 -19.21 -29.71
CA GLY A 599 -21.29 -18.06 -30.50
C GLY A 599 -20.37 -16.85 -30.35
N PRO A 600 -20.51 -15.84 -31.22
CA PRO A 600 -19.54 -14.76 -31.34
C PRO A 600 -19.53 -13.83 -30.13
N VAL A 601 -18.32 -13.35 -29.81
CA VAL A 601 -18.10 -12.33 -28.77
C VAL A 601 -17.73 -11.02 -29.44
N ILE A 602 -18.47 -9.95 -29.14
CA ILE A 602 -18.33 -8.63 -29.74
C ILE A 602 -17.67 -7.71 -28.73
N ILE A 603 -16.38 -7.44 -28.92
CA ILE A 603 -15.64 -6.45 -28.12
C ILE A 603 -15.96 -5.06 -28.66
N VAL A 604 -16.47 -4.17 -27.81
CA VAL A 604 -16.75 -2.77 -28.16
C VAL A 604 -15.75 -1.87 -27.43
N ASN A 605 -14.75 -1.38 -28.15
CA ASN A 605 -13.67 -0.57 -27.62
C ASN A 605 -13.97 0.92 -27.69
N GLY A 606 -13.78 1.65 -26.58
CA GLY A 606 -13.81 3.10 -26.53
C GLY A 606 -12.49 3.67 -26.06
N SER A 607 -11.79 4.41 -26.92
CA SER A 607 -10.57 5.14 -26.55
C SER A 607 -10.61 6.57 -27.07
N LYS A 608 -9.73 7.43 -26.55
CA LYS A 608 -9.59 8.81 -27.06
C LYS A 608 -9.06 8.88 -28.50
N TYR A 609 -8.55 7.75 -29.03
CA TYR A 609 -7.99 7.66 -30.38
C TYR A 609 -8.99 7.11 -31.39
N SER A 610 -9.81 6.13 -31.01
CA SER A 610 -10.83 5.53 -31.86
C SER A 610 -11.85 4.73 -31.05
N CYS A 611 -13.06 4.61 -31.60
CA CYS A 611 -14.06 3.64 -31.17
C CYS A 611 -14.16 2.54 -32.22
N ASP A 612 -14.00 1.29 -31.81
CA ASP A 612 -13.89 0.16 -32.74
C ASP A 612 -14.62 -1.06 -32.18
N VAL A 613 -15.03 -1.96 -33.07
CA VAL A 613 -15.58 -3.26 -32.70
C VAL A 613 -14.72 -4.38 -33.28
N LEU A 614 -14.41 -5.38 -32.44
CA LEU A 614 -13.86 -6.66 -32.89
C LEU A 614 -14.88 -7.77 -32.62
N ILE A 615 -15.22 -8.53 -33.66
CA ILE A 615 -16.02 -9.76 -33.53
C ILE A 615 -15.06 -10.95 -33.47
N ILE A 616 -15.10 -11.68 -32.36
CA ILE A 616 -14.35 -12.91 -32.14
C ILE A 616 -15.24 -14.10 -32.53
N THR A 617 -14.74 -14.94 -33.43
CA THR A 617 -15.38 -16.19 -33.85
C THR A 617 -14.52 -17.38 -33.45
N ARG A 618 -15.07 -18.59 -33.54
CA ARG A 618 -14.41 -19.83 -33.09
C ARG A 618 -13.14 -20.15 -33.86
N ASP A 619 -13.17 -20.00 -35.19
CA ASP A 619 -12.16 -20.58 -36.08
C ASP A 619 -11.50 -19.56 -37.03
N GLN A 620 -11.78 -18.26 -36.86
CA GLN A 620 -11.23 -17.20 -37.73
C GLN A 620 -10.58 -16.08 -36.91
N ASP A 621 -9.71 -15.32 -37.57
CA ASP A 621 -9.13 -14.11 -37.03
C ASP A 621 -10.21 -13.06 -36.67
N PRO A 622 -9.95 -12.16 -35.70
CA PRO A 622 -10.91 -11.14 -35.30
C PRO A 622 -11.37 -10.26 -36.48
N ILE A 623 -12.67 -10.03 -36.59
CA ILE A 623 -13.25 -9.19 -37.65
C ILE A 623 -13.41 -7.76 -37.13
N LEU A 624 -12.76 -6.79 -37.77
CA LEU A 624 -12.81 -5.38 -37.43
C LEU A 624 -14.00 -4.66 -38.06
N ILE A 625 -14.73 -3.90 -37.24
CA ILE A 625 -15.77 -2.96 -37.65
C ILE A 625 -15.42 -1.59 -37.04
N PRO A 626 -14.93 -0.62 -37.84
CA PRO A 626 -14.70 0.74 -37.34
C PRO A 626 -16.05 1.41 -37.06
N LEU A 627 -16.14 2.19 -35.97
CA LEU A 627 -17.35 2.91 -35.62
C LEU A 627 -17.22 4.41 -35.95
N ASP A 628 -18.31 4.99 -36.47
CA ASP A 628 -18.42 6.44 -36.71
C ASP A 628 -19.04 7.12 -35.47
N ILE A 629 -18.34 7.03 -34.34
CA ILE A 629 -18.70 7.71 -33.09
C ILE A 629 -17.45 7.97 -32.26
N SER A 630 -17.34 9.15 -31.67
CA SER A 630 -16.21 9.50 -30.79
C SER A 630 -16.48 9.13 -29.32
N LEU A 631 -15.42 8.90 -28.53
CA LEU A 631 -15.56 8.64 -27.09
C LEU A 631 -16.29 9.77 -26.35
N ALA A 632 -16.13 11.02 -26.80
CA ALA A 632 -16.83 12.17 -26.26
C ALA A 632 -18.35 12.08 -26.46
N GLU A 633 -18.81 11.66 -27.65
CA GLU A 633 -20.23 11.42 -27.90
C GLU A 633 -20.78 10.24 -27.10
N VAL A 634 -19.99 9.18 -26.93
CA VAL A 634 -20.37 8.02 -26.09
C VAL A 634 -20.52 8.48 -24.63
N SER A 635 -19.61 9.31 -24.15
CA SER A 635 -19.65 9.89 -22.79
C SER A 635 -20.87 10.77 -22.58
N GLU A 636 -21.26 11.56 -23.58
CA GLU A 636 -22.47 12.37 -23.57
C GLU A 636 -23.73 11.49 -23.51
N LEU A 637 -23.82 10.47 -24.37
CA LEU A 637 -24.92 9.51 -24.36
C LEU A 637 -25.03 8.76 -23.04
N SER A 638 -23.90 8.33 -22.48
CA SER A 638 -23.85 7.63 -21.18
C SER A 638 -24.30 8.55 -20.05
N SER A 639 -23.84 9.80 -20.02
CA SER A 639 -24.24 10.80 -19.02
C SER A 639 -25.74 11.12 -19.11
N GLU A 640 -26.26 11.30 -20.32
CA GLU A 640 -27.68 11.54 -20.55
C GLU A 640 -28.51 10.33 -20.09
N PHE A 641 -28.13 9.11 -20.51
CA PHE A 641 -28.79 7.86 -20.14
C PHE A 641 -28.84 7.66 -18.62
N GLN A 642 -27.73 7.91 -17.93
CA GLN A 642 -27.67 7.82 -16.47
C GLN A 642 -28.53 8.87 -15.76
N SER A 643 -28.65 10.07 -16.34
CA SER A 643 -29.49 11.12 -15.77
C SER A 643 -30.98 10.76 -15.82
N LEU A 644 -31.40 10.07 -16.89
CA LEU A 644 -32.78 9.62 -17.09
C LEU A 644 -33.13 8.46 -16.14
N THR A 645 -32.22 7.50 -15.99
CA THR A 645 -32.44 6.31 -15.13
C THR A 645 -32.47 6.63 -13.62
N LYS A 646 -31.90 7.76 -13.18
CA LYS A 646 -32.00 8.24 -11.78
C LYS A 646 -33.35 8.87 -11.42
N ARG A 647 -34.17 9.28 -12.41
CA ARG A 647 -35.40 10.09 -12.21
C ARG A 647 -36.71 9.32 -12.40
N VAL A 648 -36.62 8.02 -12.68
CA VAL A 648 -37.76 7.13 -12.90
C VAL A 648 -38.65 7.13 -11.64
N GLY A 649 -39.88 7.66 -11.78
CA GLY A 649 -40.82 7.92 -10.68
C GLY A 649 -41.25 9.39 -10.51
N SER A 650 -40.80 10.30 -11.38
CA SER A 650 -41.22 11.71 -11.41
C SER A 650 -42.37 11.97 -12.40
N SER A 651 -43.11 13.06 -12.22
CA SER A 651 -44.40 13.35 -12.88
C SER A 651 -44.38 13.57 -14.41
N ASP A 652 -43.25 13.34 -15.10
CA ASP A 652 -43.03 13.71 -16.52
C ASP A 652 -42.55 12.53 -17.41
N HIS A 653 -43.12 11.33 -17.17
CA HIS A 653 -42.73 10.04 -17.79
C HIS A 653 -42.66 10.01 -19.33
N GLN A 654 -43.47 10.80 -20.04
CA GLN A 654 -43.49 10.79 -21.52
C GLN A 654 -42.23 11.42 -22.15
N LEU A 655 -41.72 12.50 -21.56
CA LEU A 655 -40.54 13.20 -22.07
C LEU A 655 -39.27 12.37 -21.84
N GLU A 656 -39.18 11.69 -20.69
CA GLU A 656 -38.07 10.80 -20.34
C GLU A 656 -38.02 9.58 -21.28
N SER A 657 -39.18 8.99 -21.59
CA SER A 657 -39.31 7.90 -22.55
C SER A 657 -38.84 8.29 -23.95
N TYR A 658 -39.21 9.48 -24.45
CA TYR A 658 -38.79 9.96 -25.78
C TYR A 658 -37.27 10.11 -25.90
N LYS A 659 -36.62 10.69 -24.87
CA LYS A 659 -35.16 10.82 -24.82
C LYS A 659 -34.45 9.47 -24.79
N MET A 660 -35.00 8.52 -24.03
CA MET A 660 -34.52 7.14 -23.98
C MET A 660 -34.52 6.49 -25.38
N VAL A 661 -35.61 6.63 -26.13
CA VAL A 661 -35.71 6.12 -27.52
C VAL A 661 -34.63 6.77 -28.40
N GLY A 662 -34.39 8.07 -28.22
CA GLY A 662 -33.36 8.82 -28.94
C GLY A 662 -31.97 8.22 -28.75
N ILE A 663 -31.60 7.90 -27.50
CA ILE A 663 -30.34 7.24 -27.17
C ILE A 663 -30.26 5.86 -27.84
N LEU A 664 -31.29 5.02 -27.67
CA LEU A 664 -31.31 3.66 -28.24
C LEU A 664 -31.25 3.62 -29.77
N ARG A 665 -31.83 4.62 -30.44
CA ARG A 665 -31.73 4.81 -31.90
C ARG A 665 -30.32 5.21 -32.31
N LYS A 666 -29.65 6.08 -31.55
CA LYS A 666 -28.27 6.46 -31.83
C LYS A 666 -27.31 5.28 -31.62
N LEU A 667 -27.49 4.49 -30.55
CA LEU A 667 -26.76 3.22 -30.35
C LEU A 667 -27.00 2.24 -31.50
N TRP A 668 -28.23 2.15 -32.00
CA TRP A 668 -28.55 1.32 -33.15
C TRP A 668 -27.81 1.77 -34.41
N ALA A 669 -27.91 3.05 -34.76
CA ALA A 669 -27.33 3.59 -35.99
C ALA A 669 -25.80 3.51 -36.00
N CYS A 670 -25.15 3.92 -34.90
CA CYS A 670 -23.71 4.07 -34.84
C CYS A 670 -22.96 2.77 -34.51
N ILE A 671 -23.60 1.81 -33.82
CA ILE A 671 -22.90 0.64 -33.24
C ILE A 671 -23.58 -0.67 -33.65
N VAL A 672 -24.83 -0.86 -33.27
CA VAL A 672 -25.46 -2.18 -33.31
C VAL A 672 -25.87 -2.58 -34.74
N SER A 673 -26.33 -1.65 -35.57
CA SER A 673 -26.67 -1.94 -36.97
C SER A 673 -25.45 -2.40 -37.78
N PRO A 674 -24.28 -1.73 -37.75
CA PRO A 674 -23.05 -2.24 -38.36
C PRO A 674 -22.69 -3.66 -37.91
N VAL A 675 -22.77 -3.94 -36.61
CA VAL A 675 -22.50 -5.28 -36.06
C VAL A 675 -23.51 -6.32 -36.59
N VAL A 676 -24.79 -6.00 -36.59
CA VAL A 676 -25.86 -6.89 -37.08
C VAL A 676 -25.70 -7.19 -38.57
N GLN A 677 -25.24 -6.24 -39.38
CA GLN A 677 -24.98 -6.45 -40.81
C GLN A 677 -23.93 -7.53 -41.03
N VAL A 678 -22.83 -7.49 -40.29
CA VAL A 678 -21.77 -8.52 -40.36
C VAL A 678 -22.24 -9.85 -39.77
N LEU A 679 -22.91 -9.83 -38.61
CA LEU A 679 -23.35 -11.06 -37.94
C LEU A 679 -24.33 -11.90 -38.78
N LYS A 680 -25.16 -11.25 -39.63
CA LYS A 680 -26.10 -11.96 -40.52
C LYS A 680 -25.42 -12.89 -41.52
N GLU A 681 -24.15 -12.65 -41.83
CA GLU A 681 -23.34 -13.48 -42.72
C GLU A 681 -22.61 -14.59 -41.95
N LEU A 682 -22.49 -14.46 -40.62
CA LEU A 682 -21.70 -15.35 -39.77
C LEU A 682 -22.53 -16.36 -38.99
N ILE A 683 -23.74 -15.98 -38.56
CA ILE A 683 -24.58 -16.78 -37.66
C ILE A 683 -26.07 -16.68 -38.01
N ASP A 684 -26.82 -17.72 -37.66
CA ASP A 684 -28.26 -17.76 -37.91
C ASP A 684 -29.05 -16.80 -36.99
N PRO A 685 -30.16 -16.19 -37.46
CA PRO A 685 -31.09 -15.46 -36.60
C PRO A 685 -31.61 -16.34 -35.45
N GLY A 686 -31.70 -15.77 -34.26
CA GLY A 686 -32.05 -16.46 -33.02
C GLY A 686 -30.85 -17.00 -32.26
N SER A 687 -29.65 -17.01 -32.87
CA SER A 687 -28.41 -17.38 -32.20
C SER A 687 -28.07 -16.42 -31.07
N ARG A 688 -27.23 -16.90 -30.15
CA ARG A 688 -26.75 -16.13 -29.01
C ARG A 688 -25.49 -15.34 -29.36
N ILE A 689 -25.40 -14.13 -28.82
CA ILE A 689 -24.25 -13.23 -28.97
C ILE A 689 -23.83 -12.68 -27.61
N TRP A 690 -22.54 -12.39 -27.45
CA TRP A 690 -22.00 -11.81 -26.22
C TRP A 690 -21.39 -10.45 -26.46
N TRP A 691 -21.87 -9.42 -25.77
CA TRP A 691 -21.28 -8.09 -25.76
C TRP A 691 -20.18 -8.00 -24.71
N CYS A 692 -18.99 -7.58 -25.11
CA CYS A 692 -17.86 -7.25 -24.24
C CYS A 692 -17.53 -5.75 -24.37
N PRO A 693 -18.38 -4.86 -23.81
CA PRO A 693 -18.14 -3.43 -23.89
C PRO A 693 -16.99 -3.01 -22.97
N THR A 694 -16.31 -1.92 -23.34
CA THR A 694 -15.25 -1.25 -22.56
C THR A 694 -15.62 0.22 -22.32
N ALA A 695 -14.90 0.91 -21.43
CA ALA A 695 -15.08 2.34 -21.17
C ALA A 695 -16.57 2.68 -20.88
N GLU A 696 -17.05 3.83 -21.34
CA GLU A 696 -18.43 4.29 -21.13
C GLU A 696 -19.48 3.42 -21.87
N PHE A 697 -19.08 2.53 -22.79
CA PHE A 697 -20.02 1.59 -23.41
C PHE A 697 -20.58 0.56 -22.43
N THR A 698 -19.89 0.29 -21.31
CA THR A 698 -20.38 -0.64 -20.28
C THR A 698 -21.65 -0.15 -19.59
N LEU A 699 -21.91 1.16 -19.68
CA LEU A 699 -23.03 1.84 -19.04
C LEU A 699 -24.23 2.02 -19.99
N LEU A 700 -24.13 1.56 -21.24
CA LEU A 700 -25.13 1.74 -22.28
C LEU A 700 -25.82 0.41 -22.64
N PRO A 701 -27.15 0.38 -22.82
CA PRO A 701 -27.90 -0.86 -23.05
C PRO A 701 -27.85 -1.29 -24.52
N LEU A 702 -26.71 -1.78 -25.00
CA LEU A 702 -26.52 -2.19 -26.41
C LEU A 702 -27.55 -3.24 -26.88
N HIS A 703 -27.97 -4.12 -25.98
CA HIS A 703 -28.96 -5.18 -26.21
C HIS A 703 -30.37 -4.65 -26.49
N ALA A 704 -30.67 -3.46 -25.97
CA ALA A 704 -31.93 -2.76 -26.15
C ALA A 704 -31.91 -1.85 -27.40
N ALA A 705 -30.78 -1.72 -28.11
CA ALA A 705 -30.69 -0.86 -29.27
C ALA A 705 -31.65 -1.29 -30.39
N GLY A 706 -32.27 -0.32 -31.03
CA GLY A 706 -33.16 -0.54 -32.14
C GLY A 706 -33.62 0.74 -32.81
N PRO A 707 -34.19 0.64 -34.01
CA PRO A 707 -34.79 1.79 -34.68
C PRO A 707 -36.09 2.24 -34.00
N TYR A 708 -36.79 1.37 -33.26
CA TYR A 708 -38.08 1.72 -32.60
C TYR A 708 -39.07 2.41 -33.54
N GLU A 709 -39.19 1.86 -34.74
CA GLU A 709 -40.10 2.32 -35.80
C GLU A 709 -41.09 1.20 -36.13
N LYS A 710 -42.28 1.58 -36.61
CA LYS A 710 -43.28 0.58 -37.03
C LYS A 710 -42.72 -0.26 -38.18
N ARG A 711 -42.74 -1.60 -38.02
CA ARG A 711 -42.22 -2.61 -38.97
C ARG A 711 -40.70 -2.72 -39.07
N SER A 712 -39.96 -2.07 -38.18
CA SER A 712 -38.51 -2.23 -38.09
C SER A 712 -38.15 -3.21 -36.97
N HIS A 713 -37.05 -3.95 -37.15
CA HIS A 713 -36.59 -4.95 -36.19
C HIS A 713 -35.49 -4.35 -35.29
N ASN A 714 -35.75 -4.31 -33.98
CA ASN A 714 -34.71 -4.05 -32.96
C ASN A 714 -33.78 -5.26 -32.81
N LEU A 715 -32.62 -5.10 -32.14
CA LEU A 715 -31.61 -6.16 -31.97
C LEU A 715 -32.19 -7.49 -31.46
N SER A 716 -33.06 -7.42 -30.46
CA SER A 716 -33.77 -8.56 -29.87
C SER A 716 -34.66 -9.37 -30.84
N HIS A 717 -34.91 -8.90 -32.06
CA HIS A 717 -35.58 -9.71 -33.08
C HIS A 717 -34.60 -10.60 -33.86
N PHE A 718 -33.31 -10.24 -33.86
CA PHE A 718 -32.27 -10.95 -34.57
C PHE A 718 -31.52 -11.94 -33.68
N TYR A 719 -31.16 -11.55 -32.44
CA TYR A 719 -30.26 -12.35 -31.61
C TYR A 719 -30.64 -12.32 -30.13
N VAL A 720 -30.23 -13.37 -29.41
CA VAL A 720 -30.29 -13.44 -27.93
C VAL A 720 -29.01 -12.82 -27.39
N SER A 721 -29.11 -11.67 -26.71
CA SER A 721 -27.94 -10.95 -26.19
C SER A 721 -27.56 -11.39 -24.78
N SER A 722 -26.26 -11.51 -24.53
CA SER A 722 -25.66 -11.67 -23.20
C SER A 722 -24.45 -10.76 -23.07
N TYR A 723 -23.95 -10.54 -21.85
CA TYR A 723 -22.81 -9.66 -21.59
C TYR A 723 -21.66 -10.43 -20.95
N THR A 724 -20.46 -9.91 -21.19
CA THR A 724 -19.22 -10.41 -20.60
C THR A 724 -18.28 -9.25 -20.25
N SER A 725 -17.77 -9.23 -19.03
CA SER A 725 -16.72 -8.32 -18.57
C SER A 725 -15.39 -8.62 -19.27
N THR A 726 -14.98 -9.88 -19.37
CA THR A 726 -13.75 -10.30 -20.06
C THR A 726 -13.88 -11.67 -20.73
N LEU A 727 -13.08 -11.97 -21.76
CA LEU A 727 -13.13 -13.26 -22.45
C LEU A 727 -12.77 -14.41 -21.49
N GLY A 728 -11.78 -14.19 -20.62
CA GLY A 728 -11.38 -15.15 -19.60
C GLY A 728 -12.49 -15.44 -18.58
N ALA A 729 -13.34 -14.47 -18.26
CA ALA A 729 -14.49 -14.68 -17.40
C ALA A 729 -15.56 -15.54 -18.10
N LEU A 730 -15.75 -15.41 -19.41
CA LEU A 730 -16.64 -16.28 -20.21
C LEU A 730 -16.12 -17.71 -20.30
N ILE A 731 -14.81 -17.86 -20.52
CA ILE A 731 -14.13 -19.16 -20.57
C ILE A 731 -14.29 -19.90 -19.23
N ARG A 732 -14.06 -19.23 -18.10
CA ARG A 732 -14.25 -19.85 -16.76
C ARG A 732 -15.68 -20.30 -16.52
N ALA A 733 -16.67 -19.49 -16.89
CA ALA A 733 -18.09 -19.86 -16.76
C ALA A 733 -18.45 -21.12 -17.57
N ARG A 734 -17.71 -21.38 -18.67
CA ARG A 734 -17.90 -22.55 -19.54
C ARG A 734 -17.21 -23.83 -19.04
N HIS A 735 -15.99 -23.74 -18.51
CA HIS A 735 -15.19 -24.90 -18.12
C HIS A 735 -15.65 -25.62 -16.84
N HIS A 736 -16.45 -24.99 -15.98
CA HIS A 736 -16.98 -25.65 -14.77
C HIS A 736 -18.08 -26.67 -15.16
N VAL A 737 -17.75 -27.96 -15.14
CA VAL A 737 -18.71 -29.07 -15.29
C VAL A 737 -18.96 -29.67 -13.91
N SER A 738 -20.17 -29.53 -13.38
CA SER A 738 -20.60 -30.21 -12.14
C SER A 738 -20.46 -31.72 -12.33
N GLN A 739 -19.50 -32.35 -11.64
CA GLN A 739 -19.31 -33.81 -11.63
C GLN A 739 -20.20 -34.51 -10.59
N ASP A 740 -20.95 -33.75 -9.79
CA ASP A 740 -21.74 -34.28 -8.68
C ASP A 740 -23.24 -34.05 -8.96
N GLU A 741 -23.97 -35.12 -9.30
CA GLU A 741 -25.43 -35.11 -9.51
C GLU A 741 -26.22 -35.11 -8.17
N SER A 742 -25.55 -34.93 -7.03
CA SER A 742 -26.22 -34.85 -5.74
C SER A 742 -27.08 -33.57 -5.62
N ILE A 743 -28.08 -33.66 -4.74
CA ILE A 743 -29.20 -32.72 -4.52
C ILE A 743 -28.80 -31.25 -4.75
N GLN A 744 -29.36 -30.62 -5.80
CA GLN A 744 -29.14 -29.20 -6.06
C GLN A 744 -29.92 -28.35 -5.04
N TYR A 745 -29.22 -27.41 -4.41
CA TYR A 745 -29.78 -26.51 -3.40
C TYR A 745 -30.09 -25.14 -3.99
N PHE A 746 -31.37 -24.77 -3.90
CA PHE A 746 -31.89 -23.47 -4.29
C PHE A 746 -32.14 -22.62 -3.04
N VAL A 747 -31.60 -21.40 -3.05
CA VAL A 747 -31.76 -20.41 -1.99
C VAL A 747 -32.51 -19.20 -2.55
N ALA A 748 -33.65 -18.87 -1.95
CA ALA A 748 -34.39 -17.64 -2.20
C ALA A 748 -34.22 -16.69 -1.01
N VAL A 749 -33.77 -15.47 -1.26
CA VAL A 749 -33.60 -14.42 -0.24
C VAL A 749 -34.50 -13.25 -0.60
N GLY A 750 -35.38 -12.86 0.32
CA GLY A 750 -36.29 -11.74 0.17
C GLY A 750 -36.19 -10.79 1.34
N GLN A 751 -35.86 -9.52 1.07
CA GLN A 751 -35.87 -8.45 2.08
C GLN A 751 -36.74 -7.28 1.63
N GLY A 752 -37.98 -7.26 2.12
CA GLY A 752 -38.94 -6.18 1.90
C GLY A 752 -38.88 -5.07 2.94
N HIS A 753 -38.33 -5.35 4.13
CA HIS A 753 -38.28 -4.45 5.29
C HIS A 753 -36.84 -4.13 5.78
N PRO A 754 -36.00 -3.53 4.91
CA PRO A 754 -34.59 -3.25 5.23
C PRO A 754 -34.42 -2.20 6.33
N ASP A 755 -33.29 -2.24 7.04
CA ASP A 755 -32.94 -1.20 8.02
C ASP A 755 -32.67 0.15 7.32
N GLY A 756 -33.41 1.19 7.71
CA GLY A 756 -33.27 2.56 7.17
C GLY A 756 -33.69 2.77 5.70
N GLY A 757 -34.29 1.80 5.02
CA GLY A 757 -34.68 1.87 3.60
C GLY A 757 -36.19 1.97 3.33
N LYS A 758 -36.58 2.20 2.06
CA LYS A 758 -37.99 2.19 1.62
C LYS A 758 -38.51 0.75 1.54
N GLU A 759 -39.70 0.50 2.07
CA GLU A 759 -40.35 -0.82 2.01
C GLU A 759 -40.64 -1.27 0.57
N LEU A 760 -40.35 -2.54 0.26
CA LEU A 760 -40.71 -3.22 -0.99
C LEU A 760 -41.86 -4.19 -0.71
N ARG A 761 -43.01 -3.97 -1.33
CA ARG A 761 -44.28 -4.62 -0.93
C ARG A 761 -44.53 -5.95 -1.62
N HIS A 762 -43.87 -6.21 -2.76
CA HIS A 762 -44.08 -7.40 -3.56
C HIS A 762 -42.97 -8.45 -3.46
N VAL A 763 -41.91 -8.20 -2.67
CA VAL A 763 -40.81 -9.15 -2.46
C VAL A 763 -41.31 -10.51 -1.96
N ALA A 764 -42.24 -10.54 -0.99
CA ALA A 764 -42.81 -11.80 -0.50
C ALA A 764 -43.55 -12.56 -1.61
N ALA A 765 -44.36 -11.86 -2.42
CA ALA A 765 -45.08 -12.45 -3.53
C ALA A 765 -44.15 -12.94 -4.65
N GLU A 766 -43.03 -12.26 -4.88
CA GLU A 766 -41.98 -12.71 -5.80
C GLU A 766 -41.38 -14.05 -5.35
N LEU A 767 -41.03 -14.16 -4.07
CA LEU A 767 -40.49 -15.40 -3.51
C LEU A 767 -41.49 -16.56 -3.57
N ASP A 768 -42.78 -16.30 -3.34
CA ASP A 768 -43.84 -17.30 -3.49
C ASP A 768 -43.92 -17.84 -4.92
N ILE A 769 -43.83 -16.96 -5.93
CA ILE A 769 -43.83 -17.33 -7.35
C ILE A 769 -42.65 -18.25 -7.69
N VAL A 770 -41.46 -17.95 -7.14
CA VAL A 770 -40.26 -18.78 -7.32
C VAL A 770 -40.43 -20.13 -6.62
N ALA A 771 -40.93 -20.14 -5.37
CA ALA A 771 -41.16 -21.35 -4.61
C ALA A 771 -42.14 -22.30 -5.32
N GLU A 772 -43.25 -21.78 -5.86
CA GLU A 772 -44.25 -22.57 -6.61
C GLU A 772 -43.65 -23.35 -7.79
N ARG A 773 -42.65 -22.78 -8.46
CA ARG A 773 -42.03 -23.36 -9.67
C ARG A 773 -40.83 -24.24 -9.36
N VAL A 774 -40.07 -23.90 -8.31
CA VAL A 774 -38.77 -24.50 -8.03
C VAL A 774 -38.81 -25.52 -6.90
N ALA A 775 -39.61 -25.32 -5.86
CA ALA A 775 -39.70 -26.26 -4.74
C ALA A 775 -40.17 -27.68 -5.15
N PRO A 776 -40.99 -27.87 -6.21
CA PRO A 776 -41.30 -29.21 -6.72
C PRO A 776 -40.11 -29.92 -7.38
N VAL A 777 -39.06 -29.17 -7.75
CA VAL A 777 -37.95 -29.62 -8.58
C VAL A 777 -36.66 -29.79 -7.76
N LEU A 778 -36.35 -28.83 -6.88
CA LEU A 778 -35.09 -28.78 -6.11
C LEU A 778 -35.33 -28.64 -4.60
N SER A 779 -34.30 -28.93 -3.81
CA SER A 779 -34.30 -28.57 -2.38
C SER A 779 -34.29 -27.05 -2.26
N PHE A 780 -35.32 -26.50 -1.63
CA PHE A 780 -35.58 -25.07 -1.60
C PHE A 780 -35.50 -24.52 -0.17
N THR A 781 -34.70 -23.49 0.02
CA THR A 781 -34.61 -22.71 1.27
C THR A 781 -35.01 -21.27 1.00
N SER A 782 -35.89 -20.72 1.82
CA SER A 782 -36.32 -19.32 1.75
C SER A 782 -35.90 -18.57 3.00
N LEU A 783 -35.29 -17.40 2.83
CA LEU A 783 -35.01 -16.44 3.90
C LEU A 783 -35.81 -15.17 3.63
N THR A 784 -36.74 -14.85 4.50
CA THR A 784 -37.65 -13.70 4.35
C THR A 784 -37.48 -12.72 5.50
N ASP A 785 -37.38 -11.42 5.19
CA ASP A 785 -37.46 -10.29 6.12
C ASP A 785 -36.66 -10.48 7.43
N SER A 786 -37.27 -11.03 8.48
CA SER A 786 -36.63 -11.28 9.79
C SER A 786 -35.40 -12.18 9.67
N ASP A 787 -35.43 -13.13 8.75
CA ASP A 787 -34.41 -14.17 8.62
C ASP A 787 -33.34 -13.78 7.58
N ALA A 788 -33.64 -12.80 6.71
CA ALA A 788 -32.73 -12.22 5.74
C ALA A 788 -31.78 -11.19 6.39
N THR A 789 -31.00 -11.66 7.36
CA THR A 789 -29.87 -10.96 8.00
C THR A 789 -28.57 -11.18 7.21
N VAL A 790 -27.56 -10.34 7.40
CA VAL A 790 -26.23 -10.50 6.78
C VAL A 790 -25.66 -11.89 7.08
N GLN A 791 -25.77 -12.35 8.33
CA GLN A 791 -25.29 -13.68 8.74
C GLN A 791 -26.13 -14.80 8.10
N GLY A 792 -27.47 -14.71 8.19
CA GLY A 792 -28.37 -15.72 7.62
C GLY A 792 -28.18 -15.88 6.11
N VAL A 793 -28.02 -14.76 5.40
CA VAL A 793 -27.72 -14.77 3.97
C VAL A 793 -26.34 -15.34 3.69
N SER A 794 -25.30 -14.98 4.46
CA SER A 794 -23.96 -15.57 4.28
C SER A 794 -23.95 -17.10 4.45
N ASP A 795 -24.64 -17.60 5.48
CA ASP A 795 -24.74 -19.04 5.78
C ASP A 795 -25.53 -19.81 4.72
N ALA A 796 -26.59 -19.22 4.16
CA ALA A 796 -27.33 -19.80 3.05
C ALA A 796 -26.56 -19.71 1.74
N PHE A 797 -25.89 -18.58 1.49
CA PHE A 797 -25.10 -18.30 0.30
C PHE A 797 -23.97 -19.34 0.14
N SER A 798 -23.26 -19.70 1.21
CA SER A 798 -22.18 -20.71 1.17
C SER A 798 -22.59 -22.09 0.61
N ARG A 799 -23.89 -22.41 0.71
CA ARG A 799 -24.49 -23.67 0.25
C ARG A 799 -25.30 -23.53 -1.05
N ALA A 800 -25.47 -22.32 -1.55
CA ALA A 800 -26.30 -22.05 -2.70
C ALA A 800 -25.62 -22.49 -4.00
N GLN A 801 -26.24 -23.42 -4.72
CA GLN A 801 -25.93 -23.68 -6.13
C GLN A 801 -26.77 -22.76 -7.01
N TRP A 802 -28.02 -22.56 -6.63
CA TRP A 802 -28.97 -21.68 -7.29
C TRP A 802 -29.43 -20.60 -6.31
N LEU A 803 -29.38 -19.34 -6.73
CA LEU A 803 -29.71 -18.20 -5.90
C LEU A 803 -30.77 -17.33 -6.59
N HIS A 804 -31.78 -16.93 -5.84
CA HIS A 804 -32.67 -15.84 -6.19
C HIS A 804 -32.67 -14.82 -5.05
N LEU A 805 -32.40 -13.56 -5.35
CA LEU A 805 -32.23 -12.51 -4.37
C LEU A 805 -33.08 -11.30 -4.74
N ALA A 806 -34.11 -11.03 -3.94
CA ALA A 806 -35.05 -9.93 -4.11
C ALA A 806 -34.94 -8.93 -2.94
N CYS A 807 -34.27 -7.81 -3.19
CA CYS A 807 -34.07 -6.74 -2.20
C CYS A 807 -33.58 -5.44 -2.85
N HIS A 808 -33.28 -4.42 -2.05
CA HIS A 808 -32.56 -3.23 -2.55
C HIS A 808 -31.11 -3.53 -2.87
N GLY A 809 -30.67 -3.10 -4.05
CA GLY A 809 -29.26 -2.97 -4.40
C GLY A 809 -28.78 -1.55 -4.13
N MET A 810 -27.68 -1.42 -3.39
CA MET A 810 -27.08 -0.15 -3.03
C MET A 810 -25.67 -0.02 -3.65
N PRO A 811 -25.56 0.48 -4.90
CA PRO A 811 -24.26 0.74 -5.50
C PRO A 811 -23.56 1.92 -4.83
N ASN A 812 -22.27 1.80 -4.51
CA ASN A 812 -21.44 2.89 -3.99
C ASN A 812 -20.38 3.29 -5.03
N ARG A 813 -20.63 4.35 -5.79
CA ARG A 813 -19.75 4.79 -6.89
C ARG A 813 -18.39 5.34 -6.43
N LYS A 814 -18.31 5.83 -5.18
CA LYS A 814 -17.05 6.37 -4.63
C LYS A 814 -16.18 5.26 -4.05
N GLN A 815 -16.81 4.27 -3.42
CA GLN A 815 -16.16 3.09 -2.86
C GLN A 815 -16.85 1.84 -3.40
N PRO A 816 -16.51 1.40 -4.63
CA PRO A 816 -17.22 0.33 -5.34
C PRO A 816 -17.36 -0.97 -4.55
N PHE A 817 -16.35 -1.34 -3.76
CA PHE A 817 -16.36 -2.54 -2.90
C PHE A 817 -17.36 -2.47 -1.74
N GLU A 818 -17.84 -1.29 -1.37
CA GLU A 818 -18.91 -1.10 -0.38
C GLU A 818 -20.32 -1.19 -1.00
N SER A 819 -20.42 -1.40 -2.32
CA SER A 819 -21.70 -1.72 -2.94
C SER A 819 -22.27 -2.97 -2.30
N SER A 820 -23.57 -2.96 -2.01
CA SER A 820 -24.19 -3.99 -1.17
C SER A 820 -25.64 -4.28 -1.52
N PHE A 821 -26.11 -5.42 -1.04
CA PHE A 821 -27.53 -5.72 -0.92
C PHE A 821 -27.98 -5.36 0.51
N THR A 822 -29.10 -4.66 0.64
CA THR A 822 -29.59 -4.25 1.96
C THR A 822 -30.31 -5.40 2.66
N MET A 823 -29.80 -5.82 3.81
CA MET A 823 -30.37 -6.87 4.65
C MET A 823 -31.08 -6.27 5.88
N ARG A 824 -31.62 -7.14 6.75
CA ARG A 824 -32.36 -6.72 7.95
C ARG A 824 -31.52 -5.94 8.97
N ASP A 825 -30.25 -6.28 9.10
CA ASP A 825 -29.33 -5.85 10.16
C ASP A 825 -28.07 -5.15 9.62
N GLY A 826 -27.98 -4.94 8.31
CA GLY A 826 -26.87 -4.24 7.68
C GLY A 826 -26.70 -4.52 6.18
N PRO A 827 -25.65 -3.96 5.56
CA PRO A 827 -25.33 -4.21 4.15
C PRO A 827 -24.57 -5.53 3.96
N PHE A 828 -25.01 -6.37 3.03
CA PHE A 828 -24.25 -7.52 2.51
C PHE A 828 -23.42 -7.08 1.30
N THR A 829 -22.13 -6.86 1.50
CA THR A 829 -21.25 -6.14 0.55
C THR A 829 -20.61 -7.04 -0.52
N ILE A 830 -20.06 -6.44 -1.58
CA ILE A 830 -19.22 -7.13 -2.56
C ILE A 830 -18.10 -7.93 -1.87
N MET A 831 -17.47 -7.39 -0.82
CA MET A 831 -16.41 -8.09 -0.11
C MET A 831 -16.90 -9.34 0.62
N ASP A 832 -18.14 -9.33 1.12
CA ASP A 832 -18.75 -10.49 1.77
C ASP A 832 -19.04 -11.60 0.75
N ILE A 833 -19.50 -11.21 -0.45
CA ILE A 833 -19.72 -12.13 -1.59
C ILE A 833 -18.40 -12.81 -1.99
N ILE A 834 -17.33 -12.04 -2.24
CA ILE A 834 -16.03 -12.58 -2.71
C ILE A 834 -15.37 -13.51 -1.69
N ARG A 835 -15.52 -13.19 -0.39
CA ARG A 835 -14.92 -13.98 0.70
C ARG A 835 -15.65 -15.30 0.94
N SER A 836 -16.89 -15.40 0.48
CA SER A 836 -17.69 -16.61 0.63
C SER A 836 -17.11 -17.75 -0.20
N ARG A 837 -17.07 -18.97 0.37
CA ARG A 837 -16.69 -20.19 -0.37
C ARG A 837 -17.97 -20.90 -0.79
N LEU A 838 -18.34 -20.75 -2.06
CA LEU A 838 -19.52 -21.38 -2.64
C LEU A 838 -19.24 -22.85 -3.00
N GLN A 839 -20.23 -23.70 -2.81
CA GLN A 839 -20.20 -25.10 -3.23
C GLN A 839 -20.93 -25.23 -4.58
N ASN A 840 -20.17 -25.32 -5.68
CA ASN A 840 -20.70 -25.50 -7.05
C ASN A 840 -21.80 -24.50 -7.48
N PRO A 841 -21.55 -23.17 -7.40
CA PRO A 841 -22.53 -22.16 -7.80
C PRO A 841 -22.84 -22.23 -9.32
N GLU A 842 -24.10 -22.37 -9.68
CA GLU A 842 -24.56 -22.48 -11.07
C GLU A 842 -25.23 -21.20 -11.57
N PHE A 843 -26.22 -20.68 -10.84
CA PHE A 843 -27.05 -19.56 -11.29
C PHE A 843 -27.44 -18.60 -10.18
N ALA A 844 -27.43 -17.29 -10.47
CA ALA A 844 -27.95 -16.25 -9.60
C ALA A 844 -28.92 -15.32 -10.33
N PHE A 845 -30.11 -15.09 -9.77
CA PHE A 845 -31.05 -14.06 -10.21
C PHE A 845 -31.07 -12.92 -9.20
N LEU A 846 -30.60 -11.74 -9.60
CA LEU A 846 -30.53 -10.55 -8.75
C LEU A 846 -31.70 -9.62 -9.09
N SER A 847 -32.82 -9.82 -8.40
CA SER A 847 -33.98 -8.92 -8.42
C SER A 847 -33.73 -7.72 -7.50
N ALA A 848 -32.76 -6.89 -7.90
CA ALA A 848 -32.34 -5.72 -7.17
C ALA A 848 -31.88 -4.63 -8.15
N CYS A 849 -32.13 -3.36 -7.83
CA CYS A 849 -31.81 -2.22 -8.69
C CYS A 849 -30.30 -1.99 -8.87
N HIS A 850 -29.86 -1.58 -10.07
CA HIS A 850 -28.49 -1.13 -10.38
C HIS A 850 -27.36 -2.15 -10.06
N THR A 851 -27.65 -3.44 -10.09
CA THR A 851 -26.69 -4.51 -9.77
C THR A 851 -25.55 -4.67 -10.78
N THR A 852 -25.67 -4.08 -11.97
CA THR A 852 -24.65 -4.10 -13.03
C THR A 852 -23.94 -2.76 -13.23
N VAL A 853 -24.15 -1.77 -12.34
CA VAL A 853 -23.54 -0.44 -12.46
C VAL A 853 -22.34 -0.32 -11.53
N GLY A 854 -21.16 -0.12 -12.11
CA GLY A 854 -19.88 0.04 -11.38
C GLY A 854 -19.43 1.48 -11.18
N ASP A 855 -18.12 1.67 -11.00
CA ASP A 855 -17.45 2.97 -10.89
C ASP A 855 -17.48 3.74 -12.22
N GLU A 856 -17.95 4.98 -12.19
CA GLU A 856 -17.94 5.88 -13.37
C GLU A 856 -16.52 6.23 -13.83
N SER A 857 -15.57 6.29 -12.91
CA SER A 857 -14.19 6.68 -13.22
C SER A 857 -13.30 5.50 -13.61
N SER A 858 -13.80 4.26 -13.51
CA SER A 858 -13.09 3.04 -13.90
C SER A 858 -14.06 1.93 -14.31
N PRO A 859 -14.89 2.17 -15.34
CA PRO A 859 -15.89 1.20 -15.79
C PRO A 859 -15.29 -0.15 -16.21
N ASP A 860 -14.03 -0.16 -16.65
CA ASP A 860 -13.33 -1.35 -17.10
C ASP A 860 -12.85 -2.30 -16.02
N GLU A 861 -12.89 -1.89 -14.75
CA GLU A 861 -12.66 -2.80 -13.63
C GLU A 861 -13.90 -3.65 -13.30
N ALA A 862 -15.07 -3.32 -13.85
CA ALA A 862 -16.33 -4.06 -13.68
C ALA A 862 -16.63 -4.39 -12.19
N ILE A 863 -16.40 -3.45 -11.27
CA ILE A 863 -16.66 -3.65 -9.83
C ILE A 863 -18.13 -3.30 -9.54
N HIS A 864 -19.00 -4.30 -9.70
CA HIS A 864 -20.42 -4.22 -9.39
C HIS A 864 -20.94 -5.58 -8.86
N LEU A 865 -22.13 -5.59 -8.26
CA LEU A 865 -22.69 -6.75 -7.55
C LEU A 865 -22.79 -8.00 -8.43
N ALA A 866 -23.24 -7.85 -9.68
CA ALA A 866 -23.39 -8.98 -10.59
C ALA A 866 -22.04 -9.58 -11.04
N ALA A 867 -21.01 -8.75 -11.23
CA ALA A 867 -19.65 -9.23 -11.50
C ALA A 867 -19.07 -9.94 -10.28
N ALA A 868 -19.31 -9.42 -9.06
CA ALA A 868 -18.87 -10.08 -7.83
C ALA A 868 -19.46 -11.49 -7.67
N MET A 869 -20.74 -11.69 -8.00
CA MET A 869 -21.37 -13.02 -8.04
C MET A 869 -20.64 -13.93 -9.03
N GLN A 870 -20.37 -13.44 -10.24
CA GLN A 870 -19.65 -14.22 -11.24
C GLN A 870 -18.24 -14.61 -10.79
N PHE A 871 -17.48 -13.66 -10.23
CA PHE A 871 -16.13 -13.93 -9.72
C PHE A 871 -16.12 -14.89 -8.53
N SER A 872 -17.23 -15.02 -7.82
CA SER A 872 -17.41 -16.01 -6.75
C SER A 872 -17.71 -17.42 -7.28
N GLY A 873 -18.05 -17.55 -8.56
CA GLY A 873 -18.13 -18.83 -9.27
C GLY A 873 -19.43 -19.05 -10.06
N PHE A 874 -20.45 -18.21 -9.90
CA PHE A 874 -21.73 -18.38 -10.61
C PHE A 874 -21.53 -18.35 -12.14
N ARG A 875 -22.04 -19.36 -12.84
CA ARG A 875 -21.89 -19.53 -14.29
C ARG A 875 -22.81 -18.62 -15.10
N SER A 876 -23.94 -18.27 -14.51
CA SER A 876 -24.92 -17.34 -15.07
C SER A 876 -25.50 -16.44 -14.00
N VAL A 877 -25.50 -15.14 -14.27
CA VAL A 877 -26.05 -14.12 -13.37
C VAL A 877 -27.02 -13.25 -14.13
N ILE A 878 -28.23 -13.11 -13.64
CA ILE A 878 -29.18 -12.10 -14.14
C ILE A 878 -29.12 -10.91 -13.20
N GLY A 879 -28.94 -9.72 -13.75
CA GLY A 879 -28.95 -8.47 -12.98
C GLY A 879 -29.58 -7.33 -13.77
N SER A 880 -29.86 -6.24 -13.06
CA SER A 880 -30.45 -5.02 -13.62
C SER A 880 -29.47 -3.86 -13.81
N MET A 881 -29.65 -3.09 -14.90
CA MET A 881 -28.87 -1.87 -15.17
C MET A 881 -29.44 -0.62 -14.48
N TRP A 882 -30.72 -0.59 -14.11
CA TRP A 882 -31.38 0.54 -13.43
C TRP A 882 -32.50 0.09 -12.49
N SER A 883 -33.21 1.04 -11.87
CA SER A 883 -34.32 0.75 -10.95
C SER A 883 -35.56 0.21 -11.68
N VAL A 884 -36.12 -0.89 -11.16
CA VAL A 884 -37.32 -1.54 -11.70
C VAL A 884 -38.50 -1.29 -10.76
N ASP A 885 -39.70 -1.13 -11.32
CA ASP A 885 -40.94 -1.11 -10.54
C ASP A 885 -41.27 -2.53 -10.02
N ASP A 886 -41.66 -2.61 -8.75
CA ASP A 886 -41.85 -3.86 -8.01
C ASP A 886 -42.92 -4.78 -8.65
N GLU A 887 -43.97 -4.21 -9.25
CA GLU A 887 -45.02 -4.99 -9.94
C GLU A 887 -44.54 -5.52 -11.31
N VAL A 888 -43.63 -4.79 -11.96
CA VAL A 888 -43.03 -5.20 -13.24
C VAL A 888 -42.02 -6.33 -13.02
N ALA A 889 -41.18 -6.21 -11.99
CA ALA A 889 -40.22 -7.25 -11.60
C ALA A 889 -40.92 -8.60 -11.39
N ARG A 890 -42.07 -8.60 -10.69
CA ARG A 890 -42.92 -9.77 -10.45
C ARG A 890 -43.37 -10.47 -11.74
N GLN A 891 -43.78 -9.71 -12.76
CA GLN A 891 -44.23 -10.27 -14.04
C GLN A 891 -43.09 -10.92 -14.82
N ILE A 892 -41.89 -10.32 -14.78
CA ILE A 892 -40.71 -10.86 -15.45
C ILE A 892 -40.25 -12.13 -14.76
N VAL A 893 -40.17 -12.14 -13.42
CA VAL A 893 -39.78 -13.32 -12.64
C VAL A 893 -40.71 -14.49 -12.93
N THR A 894 -42.01 -14.24 -12.97
CA THR A 894 -43.02 -15.25 -13.35
C THR A 894 -42.72 -15.83 -14.74
N ALA A 895 -42.63 -14.98 -15.76
CA ALA A 895 -42.40 -15.41 -17.13
C ALA A 895 -41.02 -16.06 -17.33
N PHE A 896 -40.02 -15.63 -16.57
CA PHE A 896 -38.67 -16.17 -16.62
C PHE A 896 -38.62 -17.61 -16.12
N TYR A 897 -39.10 -17.87 -14.91
CA TYR A 897 -39.08 -19.23 -14.35
C TYR A 897 -40.01 -20.18 -15.11
N ASP A 898 -41.13 -19.68 -15.68
CA ASP A 898 -41.98 -20.47 -16.60
C ASP A 898 -41.22 -20.94 -17.85
N ASN A 899 -40.25 -20.17 -18.34
CA ASN A 899 -39.44 -20.52 -19.50
C ASN A 899 -38.14 -21.26 -19.15
N LEU A 900 -37.66 -21.13 -17.90
CA LEU A 900 -36.41 -21.73 -17.43
C LEU A 900 -36.57 -23.22 -17.09
N VAL A 901 -37.67 -23.59 -16.42
CA VAL A 901 -37.98 -24.99 -16.13
C VAL A 901 -38.26 -25.71 -17.45
N ASP A 902 -37.51 -26.79 -17.72
CA ASP A 902 -37.75 -27.58 -18.94
C ASP A 902 -38.99 -28.49 -18.83
N GLY A 903 -39.43 -29.06 -19.95
CA GLY A 903 -40.58 -29.98 -19.97
C GLY A 903 -40.37 -31.28 -19.20
N SER A 904 -39.15 -31.55 -18.70
CA SER A 904 -38.81 -32.68 -17.84
C SER A 904 -38.78 -32.30 -16.35
N GLY A 905 -39.02 -31.03 -16.02
CA GLY A 905 -38.99 -30.52 -14.66
C GLY A 905 -37.57 -30.36 -14.11
N ARG A 906 -36.55 -30.12 -14.95
CA ARG A 906 -35.18 -29.79 -14.51
C ARG A 906 -34.86 -28.32 -14.79
N LEU A 907 -34.07 -27.71 -13.91
CA LEU A 907 -33.51 -26.38 -14.10
C LEU A 907 -32.15 -26.49 -14.81
N ASP A 908 -31.93 -25.64 -15.82
CA ASP A 908 -30.68 -25.58 -16.57
C ASP A 908 -30.22 -24.13 -16.71
N CYS A 909 -29.10 -23.77 -16.07
CA CYS A 909 -28.59 -22.41 -16.07
C CYS A 909 -28.23 -21.96 -17.48
N ARG A 910 -28.00 -22.92 -18.38
CA ARG A 910 -27.67 -22.76 -19.80
C ARG A 910 -28.81 -22.22 -20.67
N ARG A 911 -30.01 -22.18 -20.09
CA ARG A 911 -31.22 -21.67 -20.74
C ARG A 911 -31.59 -20.29 -20.23
N ALA A 912 -30.87 -19.73 -19.27
CA ALA A 912 -31.21 -18.46 -18.62
C ALA A 912 -31.33 -17.32 -19.64
N ALA A 913 -30.39 -17.19 -20.59
CA ALA A 913 -30.46 -16.13 -21.59
C ALA A 913 -31.68 -16.25 -22.51
N VAL A 914 -32.00 -17.47 -22.94
CA VAL A 914 -33.16 -17.74 -23.81
C VAL A 914 -34.47 -17.58 -23.03
N ALA A 915 -34.51 -18.02 -21.78
CA ALA A 915 -35.66 -17.86 -20.89
C ALA A 915 -35.97 -16.38 -20.64
N LEU A 916 -34.95 -15.57 -20.33
CA LEU A 916 -35.13 -14.13 -20.17
C LEU A 916 -35.55 -13.46 -21.48
N HIS A 917 -34.92 -13.82 -22.61
CA HIS A 917 -35.31 -13.31 -23.93
C HIS A 917 -36.78 -13.60 -24.25
N ASN A 918 -37.25 -14.82 -23.99
CA ASN A 918 -38.63 -15.21 -24.20
C ASN A 918 -39.60 -14.52 -23.23
N ALA A 919 -39.21 -14.34 -21.97
CA ALA A 919 -39.98 -13.60 -20.97
C ALA A 919 -40.20 -12.15 -21.42
N VAL A 920 -39.11 -11.44 -21.76
CA VAL A 920 -39.16 -10.06 -22.26
C VAL A 920 -39.99 -9.97 -23.55
N ARG A 921 -39.81 -10.90 -24.50
CA ARG A 921 -40.59 -10.94 -25.74
C ARG A 921 -42.08 -11.15 -25.51
N THR A 922 -42.44 -11.97 -24.52
CA THR A 922 -43.84 -12.24 -24.16
C THR A 922 -44.50 -11.02 -23.54
N LEU A 923 -43.79 -10.33 -22.66
CA LEU A 923 -44.28 -9.11 -22.01
C LEU A 923 -44.40 -7.95 -23.00
N ARG A 924 -43.46 -7.77 -23.94
CA ARG A 924 -43.56 -6.74 -24.99
C ARG A 924 -44.83 -6.81 -25.84
N LYS A 925 -45.41 -8.01 -26.03
CA LYS A 925 -46.67 -8.15 -26.78
C LYS A 925 -47.89 -7.59 -26.05
N LYS A 926 -47.82 -7.41 -24.73
CA LYS A 926 -48.98 -7.11 -23.87
C LYS A 926 -49.13 -5.63 -23.54
N ILE A 927 -48.19 -4.76 -23.95
CA ILE A 927 -48.03 -3.47 -23.27
C ILE A 927 -47.43 -2.38 -24.23
N PRO A 928 -47.72 -1.06 -24.07
CA PRO A 928 -47.33 0.02 -25.01
C PRO A 928 -45.82 0.26 -25.21
N LEU A 929 -45.45 0.88 -26.34
CA LEU A 929 -44.06 1.09 -26.76
C LEU A 929 -43.23 1.91 -25.77
N GLU A 930 -43.82 2.89 -25.09
CA GLU A 930 -43.12 3.67 -24.05
C GLU A 930 -42.66 2.78 -22.89
N GLN A 931 -43.52 1.86 -22.45
CA GLN A 931 -43.21 0.91 -21.39
C GLN A 931 -42.36 -0.27 -21.90
N GLN A 932 -42.42 -0.62 -23.19
CA GLN A 932 -41.50 -1.59 -23.80
C GLN A 932 -40.03 -1.13 -23.77
N ILE A 933 -39.79 0.19 -23.74
CA ILE A 933 -38.45 0.80 -23.69
C ILE A 933 -37.94 0.88 -22.26
N GLU A 934 -38.85 1.09 -21.29
CA GLU A 934 -38.56 0.81 -19.89
C GLU A 934 -38.08 -0.63 -19.73
N TRP A 935 -38.74 -1.64 -20.34
CA TRP A 935 -38.37 -3.07 -20.18
C TRP A 935 -37.23 -3.60 -21.05
N SER A 936 -36.97 -2.99 -22.21
CA SER A 936 -36.08 -3.59 -23.21
C SER A 936 -34.63 -3.59 -22.80
N GLY A 937 -34.24 -2.80 -21.79
CA GLY A 937 -32.89 -2.83 -21.24
C GLY A 937 -32.74 -3.15 -19.75
N GLU A 938 -33.80 -3.60 -19.09
CA GLU A 938 -33.82 -3.74 -17.61
C GLU A 938 -32.95 -4.86 -17.10
N LEU A 939 -32.95 -6.01 -17.78
CA LEU A 939 -32.35 -7.24 -17.29
C LEU A 939 -31.36 -7.80 -18.29
N LEU A 940 -30.17 -8.09 -17.79
CA LEU A 940 -29.08 -8.65 -18.55
C LEU A 940 -28.69 -10.00 -17.98
N VAL A 941 -28.51 -10.98 -18.87
CA VAL A 941 -27.82 -12.22 -18.53
C VAL A 941 -26.32 -12.01 -18.73
N LEU A 942 -25.61 -12.03 -17.62
CA LEU A 942 -24.17 -12.15 -17.56
C LEU A 942 -23.86 -13.66 -17.57
N TYR A 943 -23.40 -14.15 -18.73
CA TYR A 943 -22.87 -15.50 -19.01
C TYR A 943 -23.87 -16.66 -18.91
N ASP A 944 -23.81 -17.65 -19.81
CA ASP A 944 -24.28 -19.03 -19.56
C ASP A 944 -23.60 -20.02 -20.57
N PRO A 945 -23.31 -21.29 -20.19
CA PRO A 945 -22.72 -22.31 -21.09
C PRO A 945 -23.78 -23.06 -21.93
N LEU A 946 -23.45 -23.83 -22.98
CA LEU A 946 -24.42 -24.67 -23.72
C LEU A 946 -23.93 -26.12 -23.76
N SER A 947 -24.82 -27.13 -23.70
CA SER A 947 -24.55 -28.43 -24.35
C SER A 947 -25.82 -29.18 -24.73
N GLU A 948 -25.78 -29.78 -25.91
CA GLU A 948 -26.77 -30.69 -26.48
C GLU A 948 -26.81 -32.06 -25.76
N PHE A 949 -27.93 -32.77 -25.97
CA PHE A 949 -28.36 -34.09 -25.47
C PHE A 949 -27.37 -35.25 -25.72
N ASP A 950 -27.14 -36.14 -24.73
CA ASP A 950 -27.40 -37.60 -24.85
C ASP A 950 -27.30 -38.41 -23.52
N ARG A 951 -27.84 -39.64 -23.56
CA ARG A 951 -28.33 -40.55 -22.48
C ARG A 951 -27.30 -41.46 -21.79
N ASN A 952 -27.68 -41.89 -20.56
CA ASN A 952 -27.32 -43.12 -19.81
C ASN A 952 -25.91 -43.26 -19.19
N SER A 953 -25.82 -43.39 -17.86
CA SER A 953 -25.63 -44.67 -17.12
C SER A 953 -25.26 -44.48 -15.64
N HIS A 954 -25.76 -45.39 -14.80
CA HIS A 954 -25.69 -45.40 -13.34
C HIS A 954 -24.35 -45.90 -12.77
N GLY A 955 -23.98 -45.46 -11.57
CA GLY A 955 -22.97 -46.12 -10.73
C GLY A 955 -22.80 -45.46 -9.35
N ILE A 956 -23.51 -45.97 -8.34
CA ILE A 956 -23.49 -45.51 -6.94
C ILE A 956 -22.22 -46.02 -6.23
N HIS A 957 -21.50 -45.17 -5.49
CA HIS A 957 -20.81 -45.55 -4.25
C HIS A 957 -20.74 -44.37 -3.27
N THR A 958 -21.34 -44.56 -2.10
CA THR A 958 -21.42 -43.62 -0.98
C THR A 958 -20.20 -43.73 -0.05
N PHE A 959 -19.65 -42.59 0.39
CA PHE A 959 -18.88 -42.48 1.63
C PHE A 959 -19.28 -41.22 2.40
N THR A 960 -19.46 -41.39 3.71
CA THR A 960 -20.14 -40.49 4.66
C THR A 960 -19.32 -39.26 5.07
N SER A 961 -20.00 -38.12 5.18
CA SER A 961 -19.48 -36.84 5.66
C SER A 961 -19.20 -36.82 7.17
N HIS A 962 -18.14 -36.12 7.57
CA HIS A 962 -17.96 -35.64 8.95
C HIS A 962 -18.06 -34.11 8.94
N THR A 963 -18.86 -33.60 9.86
CA THR A 963 -19.14 -32.18 10.13
C THR A 963 -17.89 -31.45 10.64
N MET A 964 -17.56 -30.29 10.05
CA MET A 964 -16.55 -29.37 10.59
C MET A 964 -17.21 -28.09 11.11
N THR A 965 -17.11 -27.89 12.42
CA THR A 965 -17.40 -26.64 13.14
C THR A 965 -16.25 -25.64 12.92
N THR A 966 -16.58 -24.38 12.61
CA THR A 966 -15.59 -23.31 12.37
C THR A 966 -14.95 -22.86 13.69
N VAL A 967 -13.62 -22.89 13.76
CA VAL A 967 -12.86 -22.41 14.93
C VAL A 967 -12.71 -20.88 14.85
N PRO A 968 -12.90 -20.11 15.95
CA PRO A 968 -12.82 -18.65 15.94
C PRO A 968 -11.44 -18.08 15.55
N SER A 969 -11.33 -16.78 15.27
CA SER A 969 -10.03 -16.12 15.03
C SER A 969 -9.18 -16.02 16.33
N ALA A 970 -7.97 -16.59 16.31
CA ALA A 970 -6.99 -16.48 17.40
C ALA A 970 -5.57 -16.25 16.91
N SER A 971 -4.80 -15.56 17.73
CA SER A 971 -3.35 -15.44 17.61
C SER A 971 -2.68 -16.60 18.36
N GLN A 972 -1.56 -17.11 17.85
CA GLN A 972 -0.86 -18.25 18.44
C GLN A 972 0.64 -17.96 18.62
N TRP A 973 1.22 -18.44 19.72
CA TRP A 973 2.66 -18.39 20.00
C TRP A 973 3.17 -19.76 20.43
N GLY A 974 4.42 -20.09 20.06
CA GLY A 974 5.03 -21.38 20.36
C GLY A 974 4.86 -22.42 19.25
N SER A 975 5.40 -23.62 19.48
CA SER A 975 5.39 -24.70 18.48
C SER A 975 4.02 -25.39 18.42
N PRO A 976 3.43 -25.62 17.22
CA PRO A 976 2.19 -26.40 17.08
C PRO A 976 2.28 -27.83 17.61
N THR A 977 3.51 -28.35 17.74
CA THR A 977 3.81 -29.69 18.28
C THR A 977 3.99 -29.72 19.79
N ALA A 978 3.92 -28.58 20.47
CA ALA A 978 4.04 -28.52 21.92
C ALA A 978 2.91 -29.30 22.61
N THR A 979 3.28 -30.09 23.61
CA THR A 979 2.32 -30.90 24.39
C THR A 979 1.65 -30.11 25.50
N LYS A 980 2.21 -28.96 25.88
CA LYS A 980 1.64 -28.04 26.88
C LYS A 980 0.88 -26.92 26.20
N ARG A 981 -0.26 -26.49 26.75
CA ARG A 981 -1.15 -25.50 26.11
C ARG A 981 -1.66 -24.43 27.06
N ALA A 982 -1.73 -23.19 26.58
CA ALA A 982 -2.26 -22.05 27.33
C ALA A 982 -3.31 -21.28 26.51
N LEU A 983 -4.41 -20.86 27.15
CA LEU A 983 -5.48 -20.07 26.55
C LEU A 983 -5.56 -18.69 27.22
N LEU A 984 -5.44 -17.60 26.45
CA LEU A 984 -5.40 -16.23 26.98
C LEU A 984 -6.55 -15.37 26.44
N ILE A 985 -7.39 -14.84 27.33
CA ILE A 985 -8.64 -14.12 27.01
C ILE A 985 -8.55 -12.65 27.42
N HIS A 986 -8.56 -11.74 26.43
CA HIS A 986 -8.35 -10.31 26.65
C HIS A 986 -9.59 -9.58 27.20
N GLY A 987 -9.38 -8.35 27.70
CA GLY A 987 -10.43 -7.49 28.25
C GLY A 987 -11.21 -6.68 27.20
N LEU A 988 -12.14 -5.86 27.70
CA LEU A 988 -12.92 -4.91 26.89
C LEU A 988 -11.99 -3.88 26.23
N ASN A 989 -12.34 -3.41 25.03
CA ASN A 989 -11.54 -2.49 24.22
C ASN A 989 -10.10 -2.96 23.92
N SER A 990 -9.81 -4.26 23.94
CA SER A 990 -8.47 -4.85 23.79
C SER A 990 -8.41 -5.85 22.63
N SER A 991 -7.33 -6.61 22.45
CA SER A 991 -7.22 -7.62 21.38
C SER A 991 -6.43 -8.85 21.82
N SER A 992 -6.41 -9.91 21.00
CA SER A 992 -5.58 -11.10 21.22
C SER A 992 -4.09 -10.81 21.50
N HIS A 993 -3.56 -9.69 21.00
CA HIS A 993 -2.16 -9.28 21.21
C HIS A 993 -1.92 -8.59 22.56
N THR A 994 -2.96 -8.36 23.36
CA THR A 994 -2.85 -7.78 24.71
C THR A 994 -1.96 -8.61 25.62
N PHE A 995 -1.84 -9.91 25.34
CA PHE A 995 -1.00 -10.83 26.09
C PHE A 995 0.34 -11.15 25.41
N HIS A 996 0.78 -10.43 24.36
CA HIS A 996 1.97 -10.84 23.59
C HIS A 996 3.21 -11.12 24.45
N ARG A 997 3.46 -10.35 25.52
CA ARG A 997 4.56 -10.62 26.48
C ARG A 997 4.35 -11.91 27.27
N VAL A 998 3.18 -12.08 27.88
CA VAL A 998 2.82 -13.29 28.62
C VAL A 998 2.88 -14.53 27.71
N ALA A 999 2.36 -14.41 26.49
CA ALA A 999 2.38 -15.45 25.48
C ALA A 999 3.81 -15.81 25.06
N SER A 1000 4.69 -14.82 24.89
CA SER A 1000 6.10 -15.04 24.55
C SER A 1000 6.85 -15.77 25.65
N ILE A 1001 6.62 -15.40 26.92
CA ILE A 1001 7.25 -16.07 28.07
C ILE A 1001 6.76 -17.52 28.20
N LEU A 1002 5.45 -17.77 28.04
CA LEU A 1002 4.88 -19.13 28.05
C LEU A 1002 5.37 -19.97 26.87
N ALA A 1003 5.45 -19.40 25.67
CA ALA A 1003 5.98 -20.06 24.49
C ALA A 1003 7.45 -20.46 24.67
N ALA A 1004 8.26 -19.59 25.27
CA ALA A 1004 9.66 -19.89 25.62
C ALA A 1004 9.77 -21.02 26.66
N LYS A 1005 8.75 -21.23 27.49
CA LYS A 1005 8.62 -22.36 28.43
C LYS A 1005 7.99 -23.61 27.81
N GLY A 1006 7.81 -23.64 26.50
CA GLY A 1006 7.36 -24.81 25.74
C GLY A 1006 5.84 -24.99 25.67
N TYR A 1007 5.05 -23.92 25.87
CA TYR A 1007 3.60 -23.95 25.66
C TYR A 1007 3.24 -23.54 24.23
N LEU A 1008 2.20 -24.17 23.66
CA LEU A 1008 1.43 -23.59 22.57
C LEU A 1008 0.38 -22.66 23.19
N VAL A 1009 0.54 -21.36 22.99
CA VAL A 1009 -0.35 -20.34 23.52
C VAL A 1009 -1.34 -19.94 22.44
N VAL A 1010 -2.63 -19.93 22.78
CA VAL A 1010 -3.73 -19.51 21.90
C VAL A 1010 -4.45 -18.34 22.56
N ALA A 1011 -4.59 -17.21 21.84
CA ALA A 1011 -5.33 -16.05 22.31
C ALA A 1011 -6.42 -15.66 21.29
N PRO A 1012 -7.69 -16.02 21.50
CA PRO A 1012 -8.78 -15.64 20.63
C PRO A 1012 -9.14 -14.15 20.77
N ASN A 1013 -9.68 -13.56 19.70
CA ASN A 1013 -10.38 -12.26 19.78
C ASN A 1013 -11.83 -12.50 20.24
N LEU A 1014 -12.34 -11.73 21.19
CA LEU A 1014 -13.74 -11.82 21.65
C LEU A 1014 -14.74 -11.34 20.57
N LEU A 1015 -16.00 -11.83 20.63
CA LEU A 1015 -17.10 -11.25 19.84
C LEU A 1015 -17.25 -9.77 20.18
N GLY A 1016 -17.43 -8.91 19.17
CA GLY A 1016 -17.44 -7.45 19.37
C GLY A 1016 -16.09 -6.77 19.13
N HIS A 1017 -15.01 -7.55 19.00
CA HIS A 1017 -13.65 -7.09 18.69
C HIS A 1017 -13.19 -7.65 17.33
N ALA A 1018 -12.40 -6.85 16.59
CA ALA A 1018 -11.91 -7.19 15.24
C ALA A 1018 -13.04 -7.34 14.23
N LEU A 1019 -12.84 -8.18 13.21
CA LEU A 1019 -13.79 -8.39 12.12
C LEU A 1019 -14.96 -9.33 12.51
N ARG A 1020 -15.23 -9.52 13.81
CA ARG A 1020 -16.23 -10.49 14.34
C ARG A 1020 -17.55 -9.78 14.74
N MET A 1021 -18.51 -9.58 13.81
CA MET A 1021 -19.84 -8.90 13.99
C MET A 1021 -20.84 -9.28 12.85
N PRO A 1022 -22.21 -9.13 12.95
CA PRO A 1022 -23.10 -8.55 13.99
C PRO A 1022 -24.22 -9.51 14.52
N GLY A 1023 -25.08 -9.07 15.46
CA GLY A 1023 -26.39 -9.70 15.78
C GLY A 1023 -26.51 -10.51 17.08
N VAL A 1024 -25.46 -10.62 17.89
CA VAL A 1024 -25.42 -11.47 19.09
C VAL A 1024 -25.50 -10.63 20.36
N ASP A 1025 -26.14 -11.13 21.43
CA ASP A 1025 -26.09 -10.45 22.71
C ASP A 1025 -24.67 -10.52 23.31
N PHE A 1026 -24.19 -9.42 23.87
CA PHE A 1026 -22.82 -9.34 24.42
C PHE A 1026 -22.73 -9.83 25.87
N LYS A 1027 -23.62 -10.75 26.26
CA LYS A 1027 -23.58 -11.38 27.57
C LYS A 1027 -22.28 -12.15 27.73
N VAL A 1028 -21.69 -12.10 28.92
CA VAL A 1028 -20.47 -12.86 29.25
C VAL A 1028 -20.66 -14.36 28.98
N GLN A 1029 -21.87 -14.89 29.18
CA GLN A 1029 -22.20 -16.28 28.85
C GLN A 1029 -22.08 -16.57 27.35
N THR A 1030 -22.59 -15.68 26.50
CA THR A 1030 -22.51 -15.80 25.04
C THR A 1030 -21.06 -15.73 24.54
N LEU A 1031 -20.25 -14.84 25.14
CA LEU A 1031 -18.81 -14.78 24.89
C LEU A 1031 -18.09 -16.08 25.29
N ALA A 1032 -18.51 -16.71 26.40
CA ALA A 1032 -17.96 -18.00 26.82
C ALA A 1032 -18.39 -19.14 25.89
N ASP A 1033 -19.64 -19.16 25.44
CA ASP A 1033 -20.15 -20.21 24.55
C ASP A 1033 -19.44 -20.17 23.18
N ASP A 1034 -19.16 -18.96 22.67
CA ASP A 1034 -18.34 -18.75 21.46
C ASP A 1034 -16.91 -19.29 21.60
N LEU A 1035 -16.33 -19.24 22.81
CA LEU A 1035 -14.99 -19.74 23.07
C LEU A 1035 -14.95 -21.22 23.48
N SER A 1036 -16.09 -21.84 23.78
CA SER A 1036 -16.17 -23.25 24.17
C SER A 1036 -15.54 -24.23 23.16
N PRO A 1037 -15.55 -24.00 21.82
CA PRO A 1037 -14.86 -24.88 20.88
C PRO A 1037 -13.35 -24.97 21.09
N TYR A 1038 -12.69 -23.94 21.63
CA TYR A 1038 -11.26 -24.04 21.97
C TYR A 1038 -11.02 -25.09 23.03
N LEU A 1039 -11.82 -25.09 24.11
CA LEU A 1039 -11.71 -26.06 25.19
C LEU A 1039 -12.14 -27.47 24.78
N GLN A 1040 -12.96 -27.61 23.73
CA GLN A 1040 -13.32 -28.92 23.16
C GLN A 1040 -12.25 -29.46 22.20
N ALA A 1041 -11.60 -28.58 21.43
CA ALA A 1041 -10.59 -28.96 20.45
C ALA A 1041 -9.26 -29.38 21.10
N ALA A 1042 -9.01 -28.95 22.34
CA ALA A 1042 -7.76 -29.23 23.03
C ALA A 1042 -7.87 -29.12 24.55
N GLU A 1043 -7.02 -29.87 25.25
CA GLU A 1043 -6.84 -29.74 26.69
C GLU A 1043 -5.82 -28.63 27.00
N TYR A 1044 -6.17 -27.69 27.88
CA TYR A 1044 -5.34 -26.57 28.29
C TYR A 1044 -4.86 -26.74 29.73
N ASP A 1045 -3.57 -26.47 29.95
CA ASP A 1045 -2.94 -26.50 31.28
C ASP A 1045 -3.11 -25.15 31.98
N ILE A 1046 -3.13 -24.06 31.21
CA ILE A 1046 -3.23 -22.68 31.71
C ILE A 1046 -4.36 -21.95 31.00
N VAL A 1047 -5.21 -21.26 31.76
CA VAL A 1047 -6.20 -20.32 31.23
C VAL A 1047 -6.06 -18.98 31.94
N VAL A 1048 -5.88 -17.89 31.20
CA VAL A 1048 -5.70 -16.55 31.76
C VAL A 1048 -6.77 -15.61 31.20
N GLY A 1049 -7.40 -14.82 32.06
CA GLY A 1049 -8.37 -13.79 31.66
C GLY A 1049 -8.03 -12.43 32.24
N HIS A 1050 -8.01 -11.37 31.42
CA HIS A 1050 -7.78 -9.99 31.88
C HIS A 1050 -9.08 -9.18 31.88
N SER A 1051 -9.32 -8.40 32.94
CA SER A 1051 -10.46 -7.47 33.01
C SER A 1051 -11.79 -8.20 32.76
N MET A 1052 -12.61 -7.77 31.78
CA MET A 1052 -13.82 -8.50 31.35
C MET A 1052 -13.54 -9.93 30.88
N GLY A 1053 -12.38 -10.19 30.26
CA GLY A 1053 -11.96 -11.53 29.86
C GLY A 1053 -11.86 -12.50 31.04
N GLY A 1054 -11.60 -12.00 32.25
CA GLY A 1054 -11.68 -12.82 33.46
C GLY A 1054 -13.11 -13.25 33.82
N ALA A 1055 -14.11 -12.41 33.59
CA ALA A 1055 -15.51 -12.81 33.75
C ALA A 1055 -15.90 -13.88 32.72
N VAL A 1056 -15.41 -13.76 31.47
CA VAL A 1056 -15.59 -14.79 30.43
C VAL A 1056 -14.94 -16.10 30.84
N VAL A 1057 -13.73 -16.06 31.39
CA VAL A 1057 -13.03 -17.25 31.92
C VAL A 1057 -13.82 -17.90 33.05
N LEU A 1058 -14.42 -17.12 33.97
CA LEU A 1058 -15.29 -17.67 35.01
C LEU A 1058 -16.49 -18.43 34.44
N SER A 1059 -17.14 -17.91 33.39
CA SER A 1059 -18.23 -18.61 32.69
C SER A 1059 -17.75 -19.82 31.87
N LEU A 1060 -16.47 -19.86 31.48
CA LEU A 1060 -15.84 -21.00 30.80
C LEU A 1060 -15.48 -22.16 31.73
N LEU A 1061 -15.40 -21.94 33.05
CA LEU A 1061 -14.95 -22.96 34.01
C LEU A 1061 -15.76 -24.25 33.93
N LYS A 1062 -17.05 -24.18 33.62
CA LYS A 1062 -17.93 -25.35 33.46
C LYS A 1062 -17.54 -26.26 32.29
N TYR A 1063 -16.79 -25.75 31.33
CA TYR A 1063 -16.28 -26.49 30.17
C TYR A 1063 -14.88 -27.09 30.41
N LEU A 1064 -14.21 -26.75 31.52
CA LEU A 1064 -12.92 -27.36 31.86
C LEU A 1064 -13.08 -28.81 32.31
N PRO A 1065 -12.09 -29.68 32.04
CA PRO A 1065 -12.14 -31.07 32.49
C PRO A 1065 -12.22 -31.18 34.01
N LYS A 1066 -13.09 -32.04 34.53
CA LYS A 1066 -13.30 -32.19 35.99
C LYS A 1066 -12.13 -32.85 36.73
N THR A 1067 -11.30 -33.62 36.03
CA THR A 1067 -10.27 -34.49 36.61
C THR A 1067 -8.85 -34.07 36.29
N ARG A 1068 -8.63 -33.19 35.30
CA ARG A 1068 -7.30 -32.72 34.89
C ARG A 1068 -6.96 -31.42 35.64
N PRO A 1069 -5.79 -31.32 36.28
CA PRO A 1069 -5.33 -30.07 36.86
C PRO A 1069 -5.23 -28.97 35.80
N THR A 1070 -5.90 -27.84 36.03
CA THR A 1070 -5.82 -26.65 35.17
C THR A 1070 -5.56 -25.44 36.04
N SER A 1071 -4.53 -24.67 35.70
CA SER A 1071 -4.23 -23.39 36.32
C SER A 1071 -5.06 -22.29 35.67
N VAL A 1072 -5.81 -21.55 36.48
CA VAL A 1072 -6.63 -20.42 36.03
C VAL A 1072 -6.17 -19.14 36.72
N VAL A 1073 -5.82 -18.13 35.94
CA VAL A 1073 -5.35 -16.82 36.46
C VAL A 1073 -6.25 -15.70 35.97
N LEU A 1074 -6.89 -14.99 36.89
CA LEU A 1074 -7.70 -13.81 36.61
C LEU A 1074 -6.88 -12.54 36.91
N VAL A 1075 -6.65 -11.71 35.90
CA VAL A 1075 -5.79 -10.53 35.98
C VAL A 1075 -6.66 -9.28 36.06
N ASP A 1076 -6.64 -8.62 37.23
CA ASP A 1076 -7.42 -7.43 37.61
C ASP A 1076 -8.84 -7.44 37.00
N SER A 1077 -9.58 -8.52 37.26
CA SER A 1077 -10.84 -8.82 36.58
C SER A 1077 -12.03 -8.11 37.25
N SER A 1078 -12.90 -7.48 36.45
CA SER A 1078 -14.11 -6.83 36.96
C SER A 1078 -15.21 -7.87 37.22
N VAL A 1079 -15.16 -8.56 38.37
CA VAL A 1079 -16.13 -9.64 38.68
C VAL A 1079 -17.43 -9.11 39.31
N GLU A 1080 -17.37 -7.95 39.97
CA GLU A 1080 -18.53 -7.26 40.57
C GLU A 1080 -18.40 -5.76 40.32
N MET A 1081 -19.44 -5.13 39.77
CA MET A 1081 -19.48 -3.67 39.58
C MET A 1081 -20.83 -3.09 40.01
N THR A 1082 -20.81 -2.00 40.77
CA THR A 1082 -22.03 -1.24 41.09
C THR A 1082 -22.50 -0.42 39.89
N ALA A 1083 -23.77 -0.03 39.86
CA ALA A 1083 -24.32 0.83 38.79
C ALA A 1083 -23.53 2.14 38.63
N GLU A 1084 -23.06 2.74 39.73
CA GLU A 1084 -22.23 3.95 39.73
C GLU A 1084 -20.86 3.69 39.06
N GLN A 1085 -20.22 2.56 39.36
CA GLN A 1085 -18.95 2.17 38.73
C GLN A 1085 -19.13 1.89 37.22
N MET A 1086 -20.25 1.28 36.82
CA MET A 1086 -20.57 1.06 35.41
C MET A 1086 -20.68 2.38 34.63
N VAL A 1087 -21.30 3.42 35.21
CA VAL A 1087 -21.38 4.76 34.59
C VAL A 1087 -19.99 5.37 34.40
N VAL A 1088 -19.11 5.29 35.42
CA VAL A 1088 -17.73 5.79 35.32
C VAL A 1088 -16.94 5.07 34.23
N HIS A 1089 -17.04 3.73 34.16
CA HIS A 1089 -16.39 2.94 33.12
C HIS A 1089 -16.92 3.30 31.72
N ARG A 1090 -18.23 3.52 31.58
CA ARG A 1090 -18.86 3.94 30.31
C ARG A 1090 -18.28 5.25 29.80
N VAL A 1091 -18.22 6.27 30.66
CA VAL A 1091 -17.72 7.60 30.28
C VAL A 1091 -16.23 7.55 29.93
N ARG A 1092 -15.40 6.90 30.74
CA ARG A 1092 -13.95 6.79 30.51
C ARG A 1092 -13.64 6.10 29.18
N ASN A 1093 -14.25 4.95 28.94
CA ASN A 1093 -13.99 4.17 27.73
C ASN A 1093 -14.56 4.84 26.48
N SER A 1094 -15.73 5.48 26.57
CA SER A 1094 -16.27 6.30 25.48
C SER A 1094 -15.32 7.45 25.13
N ASN A 1095 -14.69 8.08 26.12
CA ASN A 1095 -13.69 9.12 25.88
C ASN A 1095 -12.45 8.55 25.20
N ILE A 1096 -11.92 7.41 25.67
CA ILE A 1096 -10.75 6.75 25.04
C ILE A 1096 -11.03 6.39 23.58
N ILE A 1097 -12.22 5.85 23.27
CA ILE A 1097 -12.59 5.52 21.89
C ILE A 1097 -12.73 6.80 21.05
N LYS A 1098 -13.33 7.86 21.60
CA LYS A 1098 -13.50 9.16 20.89
C LYS A 1098 -12.17 9.88 20.64
N THR A 1099 -11.26 9.88 21.60
CA THR A 1099 -9.97 10.58 21.48
C THR A 1099 -8.93 9.76 20.71
N ASN A 1100 -9.12 8.44 20.64
CA ASN A 1100 -8.22 7.47 20.00
C ASN A 1100 -6.73 7.76 20.27
N PRO A 1101 -6.26 7.62 21.54
CA PRO A 1101 -4.91 8.01 21.92
C PRO A 1101 -3.84 7.27 21.09
N THR A 1102 -2.80 8.01 20.73
CA THR A 1102 -1.65 7.47 20.01
C THR A 1102 -0.81 6.57 20.92
N ALA A 1103 0.12 5.80 20.34
CA ALA A 1103 1.06 5.02 21.13
C ALA A 1103 1.88 5.92 22.07
N GLU A 1104 2.22 7.12 21.63
CA GLU A 1104 2.95 8.12 22.40
C GLU A 1104 2.15 8.61 23.61
N ASP A 1105 0.84 8.82 23.45
CA ASP A 1105 -0.05 9.20 24.57
C ASP A 1105 -0.12 8.08 25.62
N TYR A 1106 -0.21 6.83 25.19
CA TYR A 1106 -0.22 5.68 26.11
C TYR A 1106 1.12 5.50 26.83
N MET A 1107 2.25 5.70 26.14
CA MET A 1107 3.58 5.64 26.77
C MET A 1107 3.80 6.78 27.76
N ALA A 1108 3.32 7.99 27.45
CA ALA A 1108 3.39 9.14 28.36
C ALA A 1108 2.58 8.89 29.65
N LEU A 1109 1.44 8.21 29.53
CA LEU A 1109 0.58 7.85 30.67
C LEU A 1109 1.06 6.59 31.41
N ASN A 1110 1.81 5.70 30.76
CA ASN A 1110 2.28 4.44 31.32
C ASN A 1110 3.79 4.24 31.05
N PRO A 1111 4.67 4.80 31.89
CA PRO A 1111 6.12 4.84 31.64
C PRO A 1111 6.81 3.47 31.54
N LEU A 1112 6.17 2.40 32.04
CA LEU A 1112 6.69 1.03 31.97
C LEU A 1112 6.36 0.32 30.66
N TRP A 1113 5.49 0.89 29.84
CA TRP A 1113 5.08 0.29 28.58
C TRP A 1113 6.15 0.51 27.51
N THR A 1114 6.44 -0.55 26.76
CA THR A 1114 7.16 -0.38 25.49
C THR A 1114 6.25 0.25 24.46
N ARG A 1115 6.88 0.76 23.40
CA ARG A 1115 6.14 1.24 22.24
C ARG A 1115 5.25 0.16 21.64
N GLU A 1116 5.70 -1.09 21.65
CA GLU A 1116 4.89 -2.23 21.20
C GLU A 1116 3.62 -2.42 22.04
N ASP A 1117 3.71 -2.37 23.38
CA ASP A 1117 2.53 -2.44 24.26
C ASP A 1117 1.51 -1.33 23.93
N ALA A 1118 2.02 -0.12 23.70
CA ALA A 1118 1.22 1.06 23.39
C ALA A 1118 0.58 1.00 21.99
N ILE A 1119 1.28 0.44 21.00
CA ILE A 1119 0.74 0.17 19.66
C ILE A 1119 -0.39 -0.85 19.76
N TRP A 1120 -0.17 -1.98 20.45
CA TRP A 1120 -1.21 -3.00 20.60
C TRP A 1120 -2.44 -2.48 21.35
N ARG A 1121 -2.23 -1.59 22.35
CA ARG A 1121 -3.31 -0.89 23.03
C ARG A 1121 -4.10 0.02 22.09
N SER A 1122 -3.42 0.85 21.30
CA SER A 1122 -4.04 1.79 20.35
C SER A 1122 -4.80 1.05 19.24
N LEU A 1123 -4.21 -0.03 18.71
CA LEU A 1123 -4.87 -0.89 17.74
C LEU A 1123 -6.12 -1.57 18.34
N GLY A 1124 -6.02 -2.09 19.58
CA GLY A 1124 -7.15 -2.68 20.29
C GLY A 1124 -8.33 -1.72 20.47
N THR A 1125 -8.08 -0.41 20.65
CA THR A 1125 -9.14 0.60 20.74
C THR A 1125 -9.78 0.95 19.40
N GLN A 1126 -9.02 0.91 18.29
CA GLN A 1126 -9.54 1.17 16.94
C GLN A 1126 -10.35 0.00 16.39
N ILE A 1127 -10.02 -1.20 16.85
CA ILE A 1127 -10.62 -2.45 16.46
C ILE A 1127 -12.04 -2.64 17.07
N VAL A 1128 -12.42 -1.85 18.08
CA VAL A 1128 -13.76 -1.90 18.70
C VAL A 1128 -14.62 -0.75 18.18
N ARG A 1129 -15.76 -1.07 17.54
CA ARG A 1129 -16.74 -0.05 17.13
C ARG A 1129 -17.34 0.63 18.37
N ALA A 1130 -17.45 1.96 18.33
CA ALA A 1130 -17.95 2.78 19.45
C ALA A 1130 -19.35 2.38 19.93
N THR A 1131 -20.19 1.79 19.06
CA THR A 1131 -21.54 1.28 19.38
C THR A 1131 -21.50 0.07 20.31
N ASN A 1132 -20.58 -0.87 20.10
CA ASN A 1132 -20.54 -2.16 20.79
C ASN A 1132 -20.11 -2.05 22.26
N HIS A 1133 -19.32 -1.02 22.59
CA HIS A 1133 -18.76 -0.87 23.94
C HIS A 1133 -19.85 -0.75 25.01
N ASN A 1134 -20.89 0.04 24.72
CA ASN A 1134 -22.01 0.20 25.64
C ASN A 1134 -22.84 -1.08 25.70
N ASP A 1135 -22.99 -1.79 24.59
CA ASP A 1135 -23.77 -3.03 24.53
C ASP A 1135 -23.15 -4.16 25.38
N HIS A 1136 -21.82 -4.25 25.47
CA HIS A 1136 -21.14 -5.18 26.40
C HIS A 1136 -21.47 -4.87 27.87
N LEU A 1137 -21.56 -3.59 28.24
CA LEU A 1137 -21.91 -3.19 29.61
C LEU A 1137 -23.41 -3.37 29.86
N ASP A 1138 -24.26 -2.97 28.91
CA ASP A 1138 -25.72 -2.98 29.01
C ASP A 1138 -26.30 -4.40 28.99
N GLY A 1139 -25.69 -5.31 28.22
CA GLY A 1139 -26.09 -6.71 28.14
C GLY A 1139 -25.83 -7.52 29.42
N ASN A 1140 -25.04 -7.00 30.36
CA ASN A 1140 -24.59 -7.70 31.56
C ASN A 1140 -25.03 -7.00 32.86
N VAL A 1141 -26.22 -6.37 32.88
CA VAL A 1141 -26.79 -5.75 34.09
C VAL A 1141 -27.71 -6.76 34.82
N PRO A 1142 -27.53 -7.01 36.14
CA PRO A 1142 -26.46 -6.51 37.00
C PRO A 1142 -25.11 -7.17 36.71
N TRP A 1143 -24.01 -6.41 36.80
CA TRP A 1143 -22.65 -6.89 36.54
C TRP A 1143 -22.11 -7.66 37.76
N SER A 1144 -22.55 -8.92 37.89
CA SER A 1144 -22.28 -9.77 39.05
C SER A 1144 -21.92 -11.19 38.65
N PHE A 1145 -20.64 -11.54 38.79
CA PHE A 1145 -20.08 -12.83 38.38
C PHE A 1145 -19.35 -13.56 39.52
N SER A 1146 -19.36 -13.04 40.76
CA SER A 1146 -18.60 -13.67 41.85
C SER A 1146 -19.19 -15.00 42.32
N HIS A 1147 -20.46 -15.27 42.03
CA HIS A 1147 -21.08 -16.56 42.31
C HIS A 1147 -20.40 -17.72 41.55
N LEU A 1148 -19.82 -17.46 40.37
CA LEU A 1148 -19.14 -18.46 39.54
C LEU A 1148 -17.83 -18.98 40.17
N PHE A 1149 -17.26 -18.29 41.16
CA PHE A 1149 -16.12 -18.82 41.93
C PHE A 1149 -16.47 -20.14 42.65
N ALA A 1150 -17.73 -20.33 43.03
CA ALA A 1150 -18.21 -21.54 43.68
C ALA A 1150 -18.51 -22.70 42.70
N GLU A 1151 -18.66 -22.40 41.41
CA GLU A 1151 -19.03 -23.38 40.37
C GLU A 1151 -17.82 -24.04 39.69
N ARG A 1152 -16.60 -23.72 40.15
CA ARG A 1152 -15.37 -24.22 39.54
C ARG A 1152 -15.17 -25.73 39.76
N PRO A 1153 -14.56 -26.45 38.81
CA PRO A 1153 -14.11 -27.82 39.04
C PRO A 1153 -13.06 -27.90 40.16
N ALA A 1154 -13.09 -28.96 40.97
CA ALA A 1154 -12.12 -29.15 42.06
C ALA A 1154 -10.66 -29.24 41.56
N ALA A 1155 -10.46 -29.65 40.30
CA ALA A 1155 -9.15 -29.73 39.66
C ALA A 1155 -8.63 -28.37 39.10
N ALA A 1156 -9.43 -27.29 39.16
CA ALA A 1156 -9.03 -25.97 38.66
C ALA A 1156 -8.46 -25.09 39.80
N ALA A 1157 -7.14 -24.92 39.83
CA ALA A 1157 -6.46 -24.01 40.75
C ALA A 1157 -6.62 -22.57 40.27
N LEU A 1158 -7.29 -21.73 41.07
CA LEU A 1158 -7.69 -20.38 40.67
C LEU A 1158 -6.95 -19.32 41.48
N THR A 1159 -6.22 -18.45 40.78
CA THR A 1159 -5.54 -17.29 41.34
C THR A 1159 -6.09 -16.00 40.74
N VAL A 1160 -6.33 -14.99 41.58
CA VAL A 1160 -6.74 -13.64 41.18
C VAL A 1160 -5.62 -12.66 41.50
N LEU A 1161 -5.06 -12.06 40.45
CA LEU A 1161 -4.09 -10.97 40.57
C LEU A 1161 -4.83 -9.64 40.64
N ILE A 1162 -4.54 -8.86 41.66
CA ILE A 1162 -5.20 -7.58 41.94
C ILE A 1162 -4.17 -6.47 41.79
N ALA A 1163 -4.49 -5.44 41.00
CA ALA A 1163 -3.64 -4.26 40.85
C ALA A 1163 -3.48 -3.50 42.18
N ASP A 1164 -2.38 -2.75 42.37
CA ASP A 1164 -2.15 -2.00 43.62
C ASP A 1164 -3.23 -0.90 43.75
N PRO A 1165 -4.05 -0.91 44.84
CA PRO A 1165 -5.10 0.09 45.03
C PRO A 1165 -4.58 1.54 45.07
N ARG A 1166 -3.29 1.75 45.37
CA ARG A 1166 -2.65 3.08 45.38
C ARG A 1166 -2.31 3.58 43.98
N SER A 1167 -2.02 2.67 43.05
CA SER A 1167 -1.68 2.97 41.65
C SER A 1167 -2.90 2.92 40.73
N ASN A 1168 -3.97 2.25 41.15
CA ASN A 1168 -5.21 2.10 40.39
C ASN A 1168 -6.42 2.69 41.13
N ALA A 1169 -6.64 4.01 40.99
CA ALA A 1169 -7.74 4.73 41.64
C ALA A 1169 -9.16 4.22 41.25
N TYR A 1170 -9.26 3.37 40.23
CA TYR A 1170 -10.52 2.83 39.69
C TYR A 1170 -10.52 1.30 39.60
N GLY A 1171 -9.79 0.62 40.49
CA GLY A 1171 -9.55 -0.84 40.48
C GLY A 1171 -10.76 -1.71 40.10
N ALA A 1172 -10.54 -2.57 39.09
CA ALA A 1172 -11.53 -3.51 38.56
C ALA A 1172 -11.80 -4.67 39.54
N SER A 1173 -10.74 -5.21 40.17
CA SER A 1173 -10.84 -6.19 41.26
C SER A 1173 -10.65 -5.55 42.63
N LYS A 1174 -11.48 -5.92 43.61
CA LYS A 1174 -11.30 -5.57 45.04
C LYS A 1174 -10.99 -6.82 45.84
N LEU A 1175 -10.02 -6.75 46.75
CA LEU A 1175 -9.64 -7.88 47.61
C LEU A 1175 -10.84 -8.43 48.39
N GLU A 1176 -11.71 -7.55 48.88
CA GLU A 1176 -12.95 -7.91 49.61
C GLU A 1176 -13.88 -8.83 48.80
N ASN A 1177 -13.92 -8.68 47.46
CA ASN A 1177 -14.77 -9.48 46.59
C ASN A 1177 -14.24 -10.91 46.37
N VAL A 1178 -12.95 -11.14 46.62
CA VAL A 1178 -12.29 -12.44 46.42
C VAL A 1178 -12.01 -13.13 47.76
N ALA A 1179 -11.63 -12.37 48.79
CA ALA A 1179 -11.23 -12.88 50.11
C ALA A 1179 -12.32 -13.70 50.82
N LYS A 1180 -13.58 -13.59 50.40
CA LYS A 1180 -14.70 -14.41 50.89
C LYS A 1180 -14.65 -15.88 50.40
N PHE A 1181 -13.87 -16.20 49.38
CA PHE A 1181 -13.70 -17.55 48.84
C PHE A 1181 -12.41 -18.17 49.35
N LYS A 1182 -12.51 -19.09 50.33
CA LYS A 1182 -11.35 -19.67 51.04
C LYS A 1182 -10.38 -20.43 50.14
N ASP A 1183 -10.88 -20.94 49.01
CA ASP A 1183 -10.10 -21.79 48.11
C ASP A 1183 -9.61 -21.04 46.86
N VAL A 1184 -9.80 -19.72 46.79
CA VAL A 1184 -9.30 -18.85 45.71
C VAL A 1184 -8.13 -18.03 46.24
N ARG A 1185 -7.00 -18.09 45.56
CA ARG A 1185 -5.82 -17.34 45.97
C ARG A 1185 -5.88 -15.92 45.43
N ALA A 1186 -5.80 -14.91 46.29
CA ALA A 1186 -5.73 -13.51 45.89
C ALA A 1186 -4.32 -12.96 46.12
N VAL A 1187 -3.73 -12.34 45.10
CA VAL A 1187 -2.38 -11.76 45.15
C VAL A 1187 -2.45 -10.30 44.71
N ILE A 1188 -2.05 -9.38 45.58
CA ILE A 1188 -1.89 -7.97 45.21
C ILE A 1188 -0.52 -7.80 44.56
N VAL A 1189 -0.48 -7.23 43.35
CA VAL A 1189 0.77 -6.94 42.63
C VAL A 1189 1.20 -5.50 42.96
N PRO A 1190 2.28 -5.30 43.73
CA PRO A 1190 2.68 -3.96 44.16
C PRO A 1190 3.02 -3.03 42.99
N ASN A 1191 2.62 -1.77 43.08
CA ASN A 1191 2.81 -0.72 42.07
C ASN A 1191 2.16 -0.96 40.70
N ALA A 1192 1.47 -2.08 40.49
CA ALA A 1192 0.83 -2.37 39.21
C ALA A 1192 -0.48 -1.60 39.02
N SER A 1193 -0.70 -1.13 37.80
CA SER A 1193 -1.97 -0.58 37.33
C SER A 1193 -2.92 -1.71 36.87
N HIS A 1194 -4.02 -1.35 36.21
CA HIS A 1194 -4.92 -2.30 35.55
C HIS A 1194 -4.24 -3.18 34.49
N TRP A 1195 -3.03 -2.82 34.06
CA TRP A 1195 -2.32 -3.42 32.92
C TRP A 1195 -1.13 -4.27 33.35
N ILE A 1196 -1.35 -5.15 34.33
CA ILE A 1196 -0.33 -6.07 34.88
C ILE A 1196 0.37 -6.87 33.76
N GLN A 1197 -0.34 -7.24 32.70
CA GLN A 1197 0.21 -7.99 31.56
C GLN A 1197 1.25 -7.24 30.71
N TYR A 1198 1.29 -5.90 30.79
CA TYR A 1198 2.33 -5.10 30.17
C TYR A 1198 3.44 -4.74 31.16
N GLU A 1199 3.05 -4.44 32.40
CA GLU A 1199 3.96 -3.93 33.43
C GLU A 1199 4.76 -5.03 34.13
N PHE A 1200 4.11 -6.16 34.44
CA PHE A 1200 4.65 -7.28 35.20
C PHE A 1200 4.18 -8.64 34.62
N PRO A 1201 4.42 -8.93 33.33
CA PRO A 1201 3.99 -10.16 32.68
C PRO A 1201 4.56 -11.42 33.35
N GLU A 1202 5.74 -11.33 33.95
CA GLU A 1202 6.41 -12.43 34.66
C GLU A 1202 5.56 -12.94 35.82
N VAL A 1203 4.93 -12.03 36.57
CA VAL A 1203 4.08 -12.37 37.73
C VAL A 1203 2.88 -13.23 37.31
N ILE A 1204 2.27 -12.92 36.15
CA ILE A 1204 1.17 -13.72 35.60
C ILE A 1204 1.64 -15.14 35.30
N VAL A 1205 2.81 -15.28 34.69
CA VAL A 1205 3.37 -16.59 34.33
C VAL A 1205 3.82 -17.37 35.56
N GLU A 1206 4.43 -16.73 36.54
CA GLU A 1206 4.87 -17.36 37.79
C GLU A 1206 3.69 -17.94 38.57
N GLU A 1207 2.61 -17.18 38.74
CA GLU A 1207 1.40 -17.70 39.41
C GLU A 1207 0.68 -18.75 38.57
N ALA A 1208 0.69 -18.62 37.23
CA ALA A 1208 0.11 -19.63 36.34
C ALA A 1208 0.85 -20.97 36.46
N LEU A 1209 2.18 -20.96 36.56
CA LEU A 1209 2.98 -22.18 36.69
C LEU A 1209 2.96 -22.75 38.10
N ARG A 1210 2.93 -21.91 39.13
CA ARG A 1210 2.85 -22.38 40.51
C ARG A 1210 1.60 -23.21 40.76
N ASN A 1211 0.45 -22.80 40.24
CA ASN A 1211 -0.81 -23.56 40.30
C ASN A 1211 -0.77 -24.94 39.59
N ILE A 1212 0.26 -25.21 38.78
CA ILE A 1212 0.48 -26.53 38.14
C ILE A 1212 1.44 -27.37 38.99
N GLU A 1213 2.35 -26.73 39.73
CA GLU A 1213 3.36 -27.38 40.56
C GLU A 1213 2.86 -27.70 41.99
N GLU A 1214 1.90 -26.92 42.50
CA GLU A 1214 1.14 -27.14 43.75
C GLU A 1214 -0.05 -28.08 43.53
#